data_AF-A0A5B6Z182-F1
#
_entry.id   AF-A0A5B6Z182-F1
#
_cell.length_a   1.000
_cell.length_b   1.000
_cell.length_c   1.000
_cell.angle_alpha   90.00
_cell.angle_beta   90.00
_cell.angle_gamma   90.00
#
_symmetry.space_group_name_H-M   'P 1'
#
loop_
_entity.id
_entity.type
_entity.pdbx_description
1 polymer ?
#
loop_
_entity_poly.entity_id
_entity_poly.type
_entity_poly.pdbx_seq_one_letter_code
_entity_poly.pdbx_strand_id
1 'polypeptide(L)'
;MPTIQRKPADTIPVLLERVSDVITRATTGQPNQAQADPNERLVTLFRNLEEELKGMEDWFPKFKRCEEVLMSEFNFLRQDIHDDVFDNLTHHKDKIDDKLKSISGRLGQIHSIISRIQLPEVDEIPAQSQKGARSEDQCRKVSNDWLSFSVEANILVSPAMANLQLSYDVLDIKLKLCLLCFSVFPEKAVIKKRPLIYWWIAEGLVNRSKEKTAQEVGEGIFKELIEKGLIVPYYKNKKSPIVDFCTMHPWIRRMLISVAAGAEFFDFNDKGEIVDVYSKSRRACLVSGNQGFSDNNNNNNNNNTSSKEDELVTMFNVNAQYLSFKAELFLKLKKLVILQLGRWQNSARHHIEVENEEFLKDLWAQKHLKYLSLQGISRITALPSSIAQCINLEILDLRACHNLERLPSDISSLRKLTHLDVSECYLLESMPKGLEKLSSLQVLKGFVIGHPGKNPCKLGDVAYFKKLRKLSMHIASEASVAEGELQKLKEIENLSILTMSWGEVTLPGEKLSSNVGGGGGASSSSRKEDVQLTLTMKRLSFPPNLEKLDLRCFPHRMLPEQLRPSNLEKLKQLYIRGGPLESLVFSEQNNKKWEVEILLLKYLNNLKIGGSKLQEDFPHLIYFEKVRCNYEKNVEWNKEADEGWDALTSQLLNK
;
A
#
# COMPACT_ATOMS: atom_id res chain seq x y z
N MET A 1 38.54 18.05 -19.09
CA MET A 1 38.14 17.66 -20.46
C MET A 1 36.76 17.05 -20.38
N PRO A 2 35.73 17.60 -21.03
CA PRO A 2 34.36 17.11 -20.90
C PRO A 2 34.21 15.75 -21.60
N THR A 3 33.66 14.76 -20.90
CA THR A 3 33.31 13.45 -21.47
C THR A 3 32.04 13.60 -22.31
N ILE A 4 32.24 13.81 -23.61
CA ILE A 4 31.19 13.77 -24.62
C ILE A 4 30.60 12.34 -24.60
N GLN A 5 29.32 12.19 -24.24
CA GLN A 5 28.59 10.94 -24.48
C GLN A 5 28.55 10.70 -25.99
N ARG A 6 29.39 9.78 -26.47
CA ARG A 6 29.38 9.31 -27.86
C ARG A 6 28.36 8.20 -27.99
N LYS A 7 27.63 8.14 -29.11
CA LYS A 7 26.72 7.02 -29.38
C LYS A 7 27.55 5.72 -29.46
N PRO A 8 26.98 4.53 -29.19
CA PRO A 8 27.71 3.26 -29.33
C PRO A 8 28.41 3.12 -30.69
N ALA A 9 27.74 3.54 -31.77
CA ALA A 9 28.30 3.57 -33.13
C ALA A 9 29.54 4.48 -33.28
N ASP A 10 29.63 5.56 -32.51
CA ASP A 10 30.75 6.51 -32.53
C ASP A 10 31.87 6.12 -31.55
N THR A 11 31.64 5.08 -30.75
CA THR A 11 32.55 4.63 -29.68
C THR A 11 33.38 3.42 -30.12
N ILE A 12 32.81 2.53 -30.94
CA ILE A 12 33.50 1.34 -31.46
C ILE A 12 34.77 1.68 -32.26
N PRO A 13 34.79 2.65 -33.19
CA PRO A 13 36.01 3.01 -33.93
C PRO A 13 37.14 3.49 -33.01
N VAL A 14 36.80 4.22 -31.93
CA VAL A 14 37.75 4.73 -30.93
C VAL A 14 38.34 3.60 -30.09
N LEU A 15 37.52 2.58 -29.78
CA LEU A 15 37.97 1.40 -29.05
C LEU A 15 38.85 0.52 -29.94
N LEU A 16 38.50 0.35 -31.21
CA LEU A 16 39.31 -0.37 -32.20
C LEU A 16 40.69 0.27 -32.36
N GLU A 17 40.75 1.60 -32.53
CA GLU A 17 42.02 2.34 -32.63
C GLU A 17 42.91 2.11 -31.39
N ARG A 18 42.32 2.15 -30.19
CA ARG A 18 43.04 1.89 -28.94
C ARG A 18 43.51 0.45 -28.80
N VAL A 19 42.69 -0.52 -29.21
CA VAL A 19 43.03 -1.94 -29.16
C VAL A 19 44.16 -2.24 -30.15
N SER A 20 44.10 -1.73 -31.38
CA SER A 20 45.17 -1.87 -32.37
C SER A 20 46.48 -1.24 -31.87
N ASP A 21 46.45 -0.05 -31.25
CA ASP A 21 47.63 0.62 -30.69
C ASP A 21 48.26 -0.15 -29.52
N VAL A 22 47.45 -0.86 -28.72
CA VAL A 22 47.95 -1.78 -27.68
C VAL A 22 48.59 -3.02 -28.29
N ILE A 23 47.99 -3.61 -29.33
CA ILE A 23 48.56 -4.75 -30.06
C ILE A 23 49.91 -4.39 -30.68
N THR A 24 50.01 -3.24 -31.36
CA THR A 24 51.24 -2.78 -32.00
C THR A 24 52.38 -2.60 -30.98
N ARG A 25 52.08 -1.98 -29.82
CA ARG A 25 53.07 -1.81 -28.73
C ARG A 25 53.51 -3.13 -28.12
N ALA A 26 52.60 -4.08 -27.95
CA ALA A 26 52.91 -5.41 -27.44
C ALA A 26 53.77 -6.24 -28.43
N THR A 27 53.65 -6.00 -29.75
CA THR A 27 54.45 -6.69 -30.78
C THR A 27 55.80 -6.05 -31.13
N THR A 28 56.05 -4.80 -30.75
CA THR A 28 57.27 -4.05 -31.14
C THR A 28 58.28 -3.82 -30.00
N GLY A 29 57.98 -4.25 -28.77
CA GLY A 29 58.90 -4.19 -27.64
C GLY A 29 60.07 -5.17 -27.79
N GLN A 30 61.31 -4.69 -27.61
CA GLN A 30 62.54 -5.46 -27.84
C GLN A 30 62.66 -6.74 -26.98
N PRO A 31 63.25 -7.82 -27.54
CA PRO A 31 63.47 -9.09 -26.87
C PRO A 31 64.71 -9.02 -26.00
N ASN A 32 64.59 -9.24 -24.70
CA ASN A 32 65.73 -9.70 -23.92
C ASN A 32 65.26 -10.67 -22.83
N GLN A 33 65.84 -11.86 -22.91
CA GLN A 33 65.83 -12.97 -21.95
C GLN A 33 64.61 -13.90 -21.98
N ALA A 34 64.77 -14.93 -22.81
CA ALA A 34 64.35 -16.32 -22.67
C ALA A 34 63.52 -16.68 -21.42
N GLN A 35 62.21 -16.43 -21.51
CA GLN A 35 61.16 -17.18 -20.84
C GLN A 35 59.90 -17.05 -21.73
N ALA A 36 59.19 -18.16 -21.98
CA ALA A 36 58.03 -18.19 -22.87
C ALA A 36 57.02 -17.08 -22.54
N ASP A 37 56.64 -16.34 -23.58
CA ASP A 37 56.30 -14.93 -23.57
C ASP A 37 54.87 -14.61 -23.02
N PRO A 38 54.74 -13.84 -21.92
CA PRO A 38 53.45 -13.31 -21.46
C PRO A 38 52.73 -12.44 -22.51
N ASN A 39 53.46 -11.85 -23.46
CA ASN A 39 52.88 -10.97 -24.48
C ASN A 39 52.10 -11.73 -25.54
N GLU A 40 52.43 -12.98 -25.87
CA GLU A 40 51.76 -13.69 -26.97
C GLU A 40 50.29 -14.02 -26.64
N ARG A 41 50.01 -14.41 -25.38
CA ARG A 41 48.64 -14.61 -24.88
C ARG A 41 47.85 -13.31 -24.81
N LEU A 42 48.49 -12.22 -24.35
CA LEU A 42 47.87 -10.89 -24.28
C LEU A 42 47.55 -10.34 -25.67
N VAL A 43 48.47 -10.48 -26.62
CA VAL A 43 48.28 -10.11 -28.03
C VAL A 43 47.14 -10.94 -28.66
N THR A 44 47.05 -12.24 -28.36
CA THR A 44 45.96 -13.09 -28.83
C THR A 44 44.61 -12.64 -28.27
N LEU A 45 44.52 -12.31 -26.98
CA LEU A 45 43.29 -11.81 -26.36
C LEU A 45 42.84 -10.47 -26.95
N PHE A 46 43.77 -9.54 -27.18
CA PHE A 46 43.45 -8.26 -27.79
C PHE A 46 43.05 -8.39 -29.27
N ARG A 47 43.66 -9.32 -30.03
CA ARG A 47 43.21 -9.62 -31.40
C ARG A 47 41.79 -10.19 -31.44
N ASN A 48 41.45 -11.10 -30.51
CA ASN A 48 40.08 -11.61 -30.41
C ASN A 48 39.08 -10.49 -30.08
N LEU A 49 39.44 -9.58 -29.16
CA LEU A 49 38.62 -8.41 -28.83
C LEU A 49 38.47 -7.46 -30.04
N GLU A 50 39.53 -7.29 -30.83
CA GLU A 50 39.51 -6.50 -32.07
C GLU A 50 38.56 -7.12 -33.10
N GLU A 51 38.57 -8.44 -33.28
CA GLU A 51 37.64 -9.14 -34.18
C GLU A 51 36.18 -9.03 -33.74
N GLU A 52 35.90 -9.16 -32.43
CA GLU A 52 34.55 -8.98 -31.88
C GLU A 52 34.04 -7.55 -32.07
N LEU A 53 34.89 -6.55 -31.80
CA LEU A 53 34.53 -5.14 -31.99
C LEU A 53 34.29 -4.79 -33.47
N LYS A 54 35.08 -5.36 -34.40
CA LYS A 54 34.84 -5.23 -35.86
C LYS A 54 33.53 -5.89 -36.27
N GLY A 55 33.20 -7.06 -35.72
CA GLY A 55 31.92 -7.73 -35.96
C GLY A 55 30.70 -6.90 -35.53
N MET A 56 30.83 -6.09 -34.48
CA MET A 56 29.77 -5.20 -33.99
C MET A 56 29.61 -3.91 -34.81
N GLU A 57 30.65 -3.44 -35.50
CA GLU A 57 30.60 -2.23 -36.33
C GLU A 57 29.57 -2.36 -37.47
N ASP A 58 29.40 -3.58 -38.01
CA ASP A 58 28.43 -3.91 -39.05
C ASP A 58 26.97 -3.91 -38.58
N TRP A 59 26.72 -3.95 -37.26
CA TRP A 59 25.37 -4.10 -36.72
C TRP A 59 24.64 -2.77 -36.67
N PHE A 60 25.30 -1.70 -36.24
CA PHE A 60 24.66 -0.40 -36.02
C PHE A 60 24.11 0.24 -37.30
N PRO A 61 24.80 0.20 -38.46
CA PRO A 61 24.22 0.65 -39.73
C PRO A 61 23.00 -0.17 -40.14
N LYS A 62 23.00 -1.48 -39.88
CA LYS A 62 21.86 -2.37 -40.18
C LYS A 62 20.66 -2.09 -39.26
N PHE A 63 20.89 -1.88 -37.96
CA PHE A 63 19.86 -1.49 -37.01
C PHE A 63 19.26 -0.13 -37.33
N LYS A 64 20.11 0.88 -37.60
CA LYS A 64 19.65 2.22 -37.97
C LYS A 64 18.84 2.20 -39.27
N ARG A 65 19.27 1.42 -40.27
CA ARG A 65 18.51 1.25 -41.51
C ARG A 65 17.17 0.53 -41.28
N CYS A 66 17.11 -0.46 -40.38
CA CYS A 66 15.84 -1.09 -40.00
C CYS A 66 14.92 -0.13 -39.25
N GLU A 67 15.46 0.68 -38.33
CA GLU A 67 14.73 1.69 -37.59
C GLU A 67 14.14 2.76 -38.52
N GLU A 68 14.93 3.28 -39.46
CA GLU A 68 14.47 4.26 -40.46
C GLU A 68 13.36 3.69 -41.35
N VAL A 69 13.50 2.43 -41.81
CA VAL A 69 12.48 1.76 -42.63
C VAL A 69 11.21 1.50 -41.83
N LEU A 70 11.31 1.01 -40.58
CA LEU A 70 10.15 0.78 -39.72
C LEU A 70 9.42 2.09 -39.40
N MET A 71 10.15 3.15 -39.07
CA MET A 71 9.56 4.46 -38.78
C MET A 71 8.84 5.04 -40.00
N SER A 72 9.38 4.83 -41.21
CA SER A 72 8.71 5.19 -42.46
C SER A 72 7.38 4.42 -42.62
N GLU A 73 7.39 3.10 -42.47
CA GLU A 73 6.17 2.27 -42.59
C GLU A 73 5.11 2.61 -41.54
N PHE A 74 5.50 2.85 -40.28
CA PHE A 74 4.58 3.27 -39.22
C PHE A 74 4.01 4.68 -39.46
N ASN A 75 4.78 5.60 -40.05
CA ASN A 75 4.27 6.92 -40.40
C ASN A 75 3.27 6.85 -41.56
N PHE A 76 3.49 5.99 -42.56
CA PHE A 76 2.52 5.74 -43.62
C PHE A 76 1.25 5.06 -43.09
N LEU A 77 1.38 4.08 -42.19
CA LEU A 77 0.23 3.47 -41.52
C LEU A 77 -0.58 4.51 -40.74
N ARG A 78 0.11 5.42 -40.05
CA ARG A 78 -0.52 6.52 -39.33
C ARG A 78 -1.27 7.47 -40.29
N GLN A 79 -0.71 7.80 -41.45
CA GLN A 79 -1.39 8.60 -42.47
C GLN A 79 -2.62 7.87 -43.05
N ASP A 80 -2.49 6.59 -43.40
CA ASP A 80 -3.59 5.78 -43.96
C ASP A 80 -4.77 5.63 -42.97
N ILE A 81 -4.51 5.64 -41.66
CA ILE A 81 -5.54 5.61 -40.60
C ILE A 81 -6.12 7.00 -40.34
N HIS A 82 -5.33 8.06 -40.50
CA HIS A 82 -5.73 9.44 -40.22
C HIS A 82 -6.55 10.05 -41.37
N ASP A 83 -6.34 9.60 -42.61
CA ASP A 83 -7.10 10.08 -43.77
C ASP A 83 -8.36 9.20 -44.02
N ASP A 84 -9.51 9.74 -43.62
CA ASP A 84 -10.87 9.45 -44.11
C ASP A 84 -11.53 8.09 -43.79
N VAL A 85 -10.95 7.21 -42.96
CA VAL A 85 -11.62 5.94 -42.60
C VAL A 85 -12.84 6.17 -41.69
N PHE A 86 -12.77 7.16 -40.79
CA PHE A 86 -13.82 7.43 -39.81
C PHE A 86 -14.84 8.50 -40.25
N ASP A 87 -14.46 9.42 -41.14
CA ASP A 87 -15.32 10.56 -41.52
C ASP A 87 -16.25 10.27 -42.71
N ASN A 88 -15.99 9.22 -43.52
CA ASN A 88 -16.78 8.90 -44.74
C ASN A 88 -17.50 7.54 -44.69
N LEU A 89 -17.85 7.05 -43.48
CA LEU A 89 -18.52 5.75 -43.25
C LEU A 89 -19.90 5.59 -43.92
N THR A 90 -20.44 6.63 -44.56
CA THR A 90 -21.83 6.65 -45.05
C THR A 90 -22.01 6.45 -46.55
N HIS A 91 -20.97 6.49 -47.41
CA HIS A 91 -21.23 6.53 -48.87
C HIS A 91 -20.45 5.60 -49.83
N HIS A 92 -19.37 4.89 -49.45
CA HIS A 92 -18.66 4.00 -50.40
C HIS A 92 -18.05 2.74 -49.74
N LYS A 93 -18.82 1.64 -49.67
CA LYS A 93 -18.42 0.38 -49.00
C LYS A 93 -17.25 -0.35 -49.69
N ASP A 94 -17.19 -0.31 -51.03
CA ASP A 94 -16.16 -1.02 -51.80
C ASP A 94 -14.76 -0.36 -51.68
N LYS A 95 -14.72 0.97 -51.55
CA LYS A 95 -13.46 1.71 -51.32
C LYS A 95 -12.88 1.47 -49.92
N ILE A 96 -13.71 1.14 -48.94
CA ILE A 96 -13.28 0.83 -47.57
C ILE A 96 -12.59 -0.53 -47.51
N ASP A 97 -13.15 -1.53 -48.20
CA ASP A 97 -12.57 -2.89 -48.22
C ASP A 97 -11.19 -2.89 -48.88
N ASP A 98 -11.01 -2.15 -49.98
CA ASP A 98 -9.70 -1.98 -50.62
C ASP A 98 -8.68 -1.25 -49.73
N LYS A 99 -9.13 -0.25 -48.95
CA LYS A 99 -8.27 0.50 -48.02
C LYS A 99 -7.87 -0.33 -46.79
N LEU A 100 -8.80 -1.13 -46.25
CA LEU A 100 -8.52 -2.08 -45.16
C LEU A 100 -7.58 -3.22 -45.60
N LYS A 101 -7.73 -3.72 -46.84
CA LYS A 101 -6.78 -4.67 -47.43
C LYS A 101 -5.39 -4.07 -47.57
N SER A 102 -5.30 -2.79 -47.97
CA SER A 102 -4.01 -2.06 -48.03
C SER A 102 -3.36 -1.94 -46.65
N ILE A 103 -4.11 -1.53 -45.63
CA ILE A 103 -3.63 -1.44 -44.23
C ILE A 103 -3.16 -2.80 -43.70
N SER A 104 -3.96 -3.85 -43.93
CA SER A 104 -3.61 -5.23 -43.54
C SER A 104 -2.34 -5.72 -44.24
N GLY A 105 -2.19 -5.42 -45.54
CA GLY A 105 -0.99 -5.72 -46.31
C GLY A 105 0.27 -5.03 -45.74
N ARG A 106 0.17 -3.76 -45.34
CA ARG A 106 1.29 -3.02 -44.72
C ARG A 106 1.65 -3.55 -43.33
N LEU A 107 0.66 -3.90 -42.51
CA LEU A 107 0.91 -4.57 -41.22
C LEU A 107 1.65 -5.90 -41.41
N GLY A 108 1.30 -6.65 -42.47
CA GLY A 108 2.04 -7.85 -42.87
C GLY A 108 3.50 -7.57 -43.25
N GLN A 109 3.77 -6.46 -43.94
CA GLN A 109 5.15 -6.03 -44.28
C GLN A 109 5.93 -5.62 -43.04
N ILE A 110 5.34 -4.84 -42.13
CA ILE A 110 5.95 -4.47 -40.83
C ILE A 110 6.30 -5.74 -40.05
N HIS A 111 5.36 -6.69 -39.96
CA HIS A 111 5.58 -7.96 -39.27
C HIS A 111 6.70 -8.78 -39.92
N SER A 112 6.78 -8.79 -41.26
CA SER A 112 7.88 -9.43 -41.99
C SER A 112 9.22 -8.77 -41.70
N ILE A 113 9.30 -7.43 -41.68
CA ILE A 113 10.53 -6.69 -41.36
C ILE A 113 10.97 -7.01 -39.93
N ILE A 114 10.06 -6.97 -38.95
CA ILE A 114 10.34 -7.29 -37.55
C ILE A 114 10.83 -8.73 -37.41
N SER A 115 10.20 -9.68 -38.09
CA SER A 115 10.59 -11.10 -38.04
C SER A 115 11.98 -11.40 -38.63
N ARG A 116 12.51 -10.52 -39.48
CA ARG A 116 13.86 -10.63 -40.06
C ARG A 116 14.95 -9.99 -39.18
N ILE A 117 14.56 -9.25 -38.14
CA ILE A 117 15.49 -8.80 -37.09
C ILE A 117 15.75 -10.00 -36.18
N GLN A 118 16.77 -10.80 -36.51
CA GLN A 118 17.30 -11.80 -35.57
C GLN A 118 17.98 -11.06 -34.41
N LEU A 119 17.20 -10.76 -33.37
CA LEU A 119 17.76 -10.44 -32.06
C LEU A 119 18.30 -11.76 -31.47
N PRO A 120 19.53 -11.81 -30.95
CA PRO A 120 19.97 -12.97 -30.20
C PRO A 120 18.99 -13.19 -29.04
N GLU A 121 18.48 -14.42 -28.91
CA GLU A 121 17.70 -14.82 -27.74
C GLU A 121 18.52 -14.49 -26.50
N VAL A 122 17.96 -13.66 -25.62
CA VAL A 122 18.49 -13.53 -24.26
C VAL A 122 18.12 -14.84 -23.57
N ASP A 123 19.02 -15.81 -23.63
CA ASP A 123 18.88 -17.04 -22.86
C ASP A 123 18.64 -16.67 -21.39
N GLU A 124 17.51 -17.15 -20.87
CA GLU A 124 17.24 -17.16 -19.44
C GLU A 124 18.42 -17.81 -18.74
N ILE A 125 19.09 -17.07 -17.85
CA ILE A 125 20.11 -17.60 -16.96
C ILE A 125 19.49 -18.79 -16.22
N PRO A 126 20.03 -20.03 -16.38
CA PRO A 126 19.43 -21.20 -15.78
C PRO A 126 19.33 -21.06 -14.26
N ALA A 127 18.18 -21.47 -13.72
CA ALA A 127 17.86 -21.49 -12.30
C ALA A 127 18.66 -22.55 -11.50
N GLN A 128 20.00 -22.52 -11.58
CA GLN A 128 20.91 -23.22 -10.67
C GLN A 128 22.18 -22.39 -10.44
N SER A 129 22.01 -21.15 -9.96
CA SER A 129 23.08 -20.41 -9.29
C SER A 129 22.53 -19.36 -8.31
N GLN A 130 21.53 -19.74 -7.50
CA GLN A 130 21.28 -19.06 -6.22
C GLN A 130 22.35 -19.48 -5.18
N LYS A 131 23.62 -19.18 -5.47
CA LYS A 131 24.70 -19.04 -4.49
C LYS A 131 25.71 -18.05 -5.07
N GLY A 132 25.31 -16.79 -5.10
CA GLY A 132 26.14 -15.68 -5.54
C GLY A 132 25.37 -14.40 -5.33
N ALA A 133 25.33 -13.91 -4.09
CA ALA A 133 24.89 -12.56 -3.83
C ALA A 133 25.73 -11.62 -4.71
N ARG A 134 25.13 -11.00 -5.74
CA ARG A 134 25.66 -9.72 -6.22
C ARG A 134 25.61 -8.81 -5.01
N SER A 135 26.77 -8.55 -4.41
CA SER A 135 26.82 -7.76 -3.19
C SER A 135 26.18 -6.40 -3.46
N GLU A 136 25.46 -5.87 -2.48
CA GLU A 136 24.97 -4.49 -2.52
C GLU A 136 26.08 -3.50 -2.93
N ASP A 137 27.35 -3.86 -2.70
CA ASP A 137 28.52 -3.06 -3.06
C ASP A 137 28.71 -2.83 -4.56
N GLN A 138 28.29 -3.74 -5.45
CA GLN A 138 28.40 -3.52 -6.90
C GLN A 138 27.38 -2.50 -7.42
N CYS A 139 26.12 -2.54 -6.95
CA CYS A 139 25.13 -1.50 -7.25
C CYS A 139 25.47 -0.16 -6.58
N ARG A 140 26.02 -0.20 -5.36
CA ARG A 140 26.56 1.00 -4.70
C ARG A 140 27.74 1.60 -5.46
N LYS A 141 28.63 0.76 -6.03
CA LYS A 141 29.74 1.22 -6.89
C LYS A 141 29.24 1.95 -8.13
N VAL A 142 28.32 1.35 -8.89
CA VAL A 142 27.75 1.99 -10.09
C VAL A 142 27.03 3.30 -9.74
N SER A 143 26.27 3.33 -8.64
CA SER A 143 25.61 4.56 -8.16
C SER A 143 26.62 5.65 -7.76
N ASN A 144 27.70 5.28 -7.07
CA ASN A 144 28.79 6.20 -6.72
C ASN A 144 29.57 6.69 -7.96
N ASP A 145 29.76 5.83 -8.96
CA ASP A 145 30.40 6.20 -10.23
C ASP A 145 29.51 7.20 -11.00
N TRP A 146 28.18 7.03 -10.99
CA TRP A 146 27.23 7.97 -11.60
C TRP A 146 27.18 9.33 -10.89
N LEU A 147 27.27 9.34 -9.56
CA LEU A 147 27.44 10.55 -8.75
C LEU A 147 28.72 11.31 -9.13
N SER A 148 29.82 10.58 -9.40
CA SER A 148 31.09 11.17 -9.83
C SER A 148 31.02 11.87 -11.20
N PHE A 149 30.09 11.46 -12.07
CA PHE A 149 29.89 12.06 -13.40
C PHE A 149 28.92 13.24 -13.42
N SER A 150 28.39 13.69 -12.26
CA SER A 150 27.42 14.79 -12.16
C SER A 150 26.15 14.63 -13.02
N VAL A 151 25.85 13.41 -13.47
CA VAL A 151 24.70 13.11 -14.33
C VAL A 151 23.39 13.45 -13.61
N GLU A 152 23.33 13.23 -12.30
CA GLU A 152 22.16 13.55 -11.49
C GLU A 152 21.89 15.05 -11.41
N ALA A 153 22.94 15.87 -11.25
CA ALA A 153 22.81 17.33 -11.27
C ALA A 153 22.33 17.83 -12.65
N ASN A 154 22.82 17.23 -13.73
CA ASN A 154 22.40 17.56 -15.10
C ASN A 154 20.95 17.16 -15.40
N ILE A 155 20.45 16.08 -14.80
CA ILE A 155 19.03 15.70 -14.90
C ILE A 155 18.16 16.76 -14.23
N LEU A 156 18.52 17.22 -13.04
CA LEU A 156 17.74 18.22 -12.28
C LEU A 156 17.57 19.55 -13.02
N VAL A 157 18.55 19.95 -13.84
CA VAL A 157 18.49 21.16 -14.67
C VAL A 157 17.93 20.92 -16.09
N SER A 158 17.49 19.70 -16.39
CA SER A 158 16.97 19.35 -17.72
C SER A 158 15.60 19.99 -18.00
N PRO A 159 15.26 20.26 -19.27
CA PRO A 159 13.93 20.72 -19.67
C PRO A 159 12.79 19.78 -19.23
N ALA A 160 13.06 18.47 -19.19
CA ALA A 160 12.09 17.47 -18.72
C ALA A 160 11.78 17.65 -17.22
N MET A 161 12.80 17.93 -16.40
CA MET A 161 12.60 18.24 -14.97
C MET A 161 11.92 19.59 -14.77
N ALA A 162 12.22 20.60 -15.58
CA ALA A 162 11.51 21.87 -15.57
C ALA A 162 10.01 21.69 -15.88
N ASN A 163 9.67 20.86 -16.87
CA ASN A 163 8.27 20.55 -17.19
C ASN A 163 7.55 19.82 -16.05
N LEU A 164 8.22 18.88 -15.37
CA LEU A 164 7.68 18.23 -14.18
C LEU A 164 7.51 19.23 -13.03
N GLN A 165 8.45 20.16 -12.85
CA GLN A 165 8.36 21.21 -11.84
C GLN A 165 7.16 22.13 -12.09
N LEU A 166 6.87 22.48 -13.35
CA LEU A 166 5.68 23.26 -13.71
C LEU A 166 4.39 22.56 -13.25
N SER A 167 4.30 21.24 -13.36
CA SER A 167 3.14 20.47 -12.88
C SER A 167 2.94 20.58 -11.36
N TYR A 168 4.03 20.78 -10.61
CA TYR A 168 3.99 21.08 -9.17
C TYR A 168 3.65 22.56 -8.92
N ASP A 169 4.25 23.48 -9.67
CA ASP A 169 4.14 24.92 -9.43
C ASP A 169 2.72 25.47 -9.65
N VAL A 170 1.93 24.85 -10.52
CA VAL A 170 0.53 25.23 -10.76
C VAL A 170 -0.44 24.73 -9.68
N LEU A 171 -0.01 23.84 -8.78
CA LEU A 171 -0.85 23.33 -7.71
C LEU A 171 -1.15 24.41 -6.67
N ASP A 172 -2.34 24.36 -6.08
CA ASP A 172 -2.63 25.19 -4.91
C ASP A 172 -1.74 24.78 -3.72
N ILE A 173 -1.61 25.68 -2.76
CA ILE A 173 -0.70 25.52 -1.63
C ILE A 173 -0.98 24.25 -0.80
N LYS A 174 -2.25 23.83 -0.66
CA LYS A 174 -2.58 22.62 0.11
C LYS A 174 -2.13 21.37 -0.62
N LEU A 175 -2.40 21.27 -1.93
CA LEU A 175 -1.92 20.16 -2.76
C LEU A 175 -0.40 20.09 -2.77
N LYS A 176 0.29 21.24 -2.89
CA LYS A 176 1.76 21.32 -2.80
C LYS A 176 2.30 20.72 -1.51
N LEU A 177 1.76 21.15 -0.37
CA LEU A 177 2.21 20.70 0.95
C LEU A 177 1.90 19.21 1.19
N CYS A 178 0.70 18.76 0.80
CA CYS A 178 0.32 17.34 0.89
C CYS A 178 1.20 16.46 -0.01
N LEU A 179 1.53 16.95 -1.21
CA LEU A 179 2.40 16.26 -2.14
C LEU A 179 3.83 16.18 -1.60
N LEU A 180 4.37 17.23 -0.97
CA LEU A 180 5.71 17.19 -0.36
C LEU A 180 5.88 16.09 0.69
N CYS A 181 4.83 15.71 1.42
CA CYS A 181 4.89 14.56 2.34
C CYS A 181 5.31 13.24 1.64
N PHE A 182 5.13 13.11 0.33
CA PHE A 182 5.53 11.91 -0.41
C PHE A 182 7.04 11.80 -0.66
N SER A 183 7.81 12.88 -0.50
CA SER A 183 9.26 12.87 -0.75
C SER A 183 10.01 11.95 0.21
N VAL A 184 9.40 11.60 1.35
CA VAL A 184 10.02 10.75 2.37
C VAL A 184 10.06 9.26 1.99
N PHE A 185 9.11 8.77 1.17
CA PHE A 185 8.95 7.33 0.94
C PHE A 185 9.95 6.79 -0.08
N PRO A 186 10.59 5.63 0.12
CA PRO A 186 11.61 5.11 -0.78
C PRO A 186 11.09 4.85 -2.21
N GLU A 187 12.01 4.68 -3.16
CA GLU A 187 11.65 4.37 -4.54
C GLU A 187 10.80 3.08 -4.62
N LYS A 188 9.82 3.05 -5.53
CA LYS A 188 8.90 1.92 -5.74
C LYS A 188 8.04 1.57 -4.50
N ALA A 189 7.99 2.44 -3.50
CA ALA A 189 7.14 2.27 -2.33
C ALA A 189 5.66 2.18 -2.71
N VAL A 190 4.99 1.17 -2.14
CA VAL A 190 3.52 1.08 -2.14
C VAL A 190 3.02 1.71 -0.84
N ILE A 191 2.46 2.90 -0.97
CA ILE A 191 2.11 3.77 0.16
C ILE A 191 0.63 3.62 0.49
N LYS A 192 0.32 3.39 1.77
CA LYS A 192 -1.07 3.38 2.26
C LYS A 192 -1.64 4.80 2.28
N LYS A 193 -2.86 4.96 1.75
CA LYS A 193 -3.59 6.23 1.76
C LYS A 193 -3.85 6.78 3.18
N ARG A 194 -4.25 5.92 4.12
CA ARG A 194 -4.72 6.36 5.46
C ARG A 194 -3.65 7.07 6.32
N PRO A 195 -2.44 6.50 6.53
CA PRO A 195 -1.40 7.18 7.30
C PRO A 195 -1.04 8.56 6.74
N LEU A 196 -1.08 8.75 5.42
CA LEU A 196 -0.88 10.06 4.79
C LEU A 196 -1.97 11.06 5.16
N ILE A 197 -3.24 10.68 5.05
CA ILE A 197 -4.35 11.56 5.40
C ILE A 197 -4.30 11.93 6.89
N TYR A 198 -3.98 10.97 7.77
CA TYR A 198 -3.83 11.24 9.20
C TYR A 198 -2.69 12.21 9.49
N TRP A 199 -1.56 12.07 8.79
CA TRP A 199 -0.48 13.05 8.84
C TRP A 199 -0.99 14.43 8.42
N TRP A 200 -1.60 14.56 7.24
CA TRP A 200 -2.07 15.85 6.72
C TRP A 200 -3.06 16.55 7.66
N ILE A 201 -3.95 15.78 8.30
CA ILE A 201 -4.91 16.31 9.27
C ILE A 201 -4.20 16.80 10.53
N ALA A 202 -3.32 15.97 11.10
CA ALA A 202 -2.65 16.29 12.35
C ALA A 202 -1.73 17.50 12.24
N GLU A 203 -1.00 17.61 11.12
CA GLU A 203 -0.14 18.78 10.84
C GLU A 203 -0.95 20.02 10.43
N GLY A 204 -2.27 19.89 10.23
CA GLY A 204 -3.16 20.99 9.88
C GLY A 204 -3.09 21.42 8.40
N LEU A 205 -2.44 20.62 7.55
CA LEU A 205 -2.45 20.80 6.09
C LEU A 205 -3.85 20.60 5.52
N VAL A 206 -4.60 19.69 6.13
CA VAL A 206 -5.99 19.38 5.80
C VAL A 206 -6.88 19.65 7.02
N ASN A 207 -7.91 20.47 6.82
CA ASN A 207 -8.88 20.80 7.84
C ASN A 207 -10.29 20.48 7.35
N ARG A 208 -11.24 20.32 8.29
CA ARG A 208 -12.66 20.19 7.96
C ARG A 208 -13.16 21.43 7.20
N SER A 209 -14.06 21.23 6.26
CA SER A 209 -14.82 22.32 5.65
C SER A 209 -16.19 22.47 6.35
N LYS A 210 -17.05 23.36 5.83
CA LYS A 210 -18.43 23.49 6.32
C LYS A 210 -19.25 22.22 6.09
N GLU A 211 -18.99 21.53 4.98
CA GLU A 211 -19.78 20.39 4.49
C GLU A 211 -19.07 19.05 4.69
N LYS A 212 -17.74 19.02 4.63
CA LYS A 212 -16.94 17.80 4.63
C LYS A 212 -16.09 17.66 5.88
N THR A 213 -15.94 16.42 6.35
CA THR A 213 -14.98 16.09 7.41
C THR A 213 -13.54 16.27 6.92
N ALA A 214 -12.59 16.42 7.84
CA ALA A 214 -11.17 16.55 7.46
C ALA A 214 -10.68 15.32 6.68
N GLN A 215 -11.21 14.12 6.99
CA GLN A 215 -10.90 12.90 6.24
C GLN A 215 -11.46 12.96 4.81
N GLU A 216 -12.73 13.38 4.62
CA GLU A 216 -13.32 13.53 3.29
C GLU A 216 -12.57 14.58 2.44
N VAL A 217 -12.11 15.67 3.05
CA VAL A 217 -11.25 16.66 2.36
C VAL A 217 -9.90 16.02 1.98
N GLY A 218 -9.28 15.26 2.87
CA GLY A 218 -8.03 14.54 2.59
C GLY A 218 -8.18 13.47 1.50
N GLU A 219 -9.31 12.76 1.47
CA GLU A 219 -9.63 11.81 0.41
C GLU A 219 -9.83 12.52 -0.94
N GLY A 220 -10.42 13.71 -0.95
CA GLY A 220 -10.53 14.57 -2.13
C GLY A 220 -9.17 14.99 -2.67
N ILE A 221 -8.27 15.47 -1.81
CA ILE A 221 -6.88 15.81 -2.18
C ILE A 221 -6.15 14.60 -2.77
N PHE A 222 -6.25 13.45 -2.12
CA PHE A 222 -5.63 12.22 -2.62
C PHE A 222 -6.13 11.85 -4.03
N LYS A 223 -7.44 12.00 -4.27
CA LYS A 223 -8.05 11.75 -5.58
C LYS A 223 -7.55 12.76 -6.63
N GLU A 224 -7.49 14.04 -6.28
CA GLU A 224 -7.03 15.08 -7.18
C GLU A 224 -5.55 14.89 -7.59
N LEU A 225 -4.69 14.44 -6.66
CA LEU A 225 -3.30 14.11 -6.98
C LEU A 225 -3.19 12.94 -7.97
N ILE A 226 -4.12 11.98 -7.93
CA ILE A 226 -4.22 10.90 -8.92
C ILE A 226 -4.68 11.46 -10.27
N GLU A 227 -5.73 12.28 -10.29
CA GLU A 227 -6.30 12.87 -11.51
C GLU A 227 -5.29 13.75 -12.24
N LYS A 228 -4.38 14.41 -11.52
CA LYS A 228 -3.27 15.19 -12.08
C LYS A 228 -2.04 14.34 -12.46
N GLY A 229 -2.07 13.02 -12.27
CA GLY A 229 -0.98 12.12 -12.63
C GLY A 229 0.27 12.21 -11.74
N LEU A 230 0.17 12.86 -10.57
CA LEU A 230 1.30 13.10 -9.66
C LEU A 230 1.59 11.88 -8.78
N ILE A 231 0.55 11.09 -8.49
CA ILE A 231 0.64 9.78 -7.85
C ILE A 231 -0.15 8.77 -8.65
N VAL A 232 0.25 7.51 -8.60
CA VAL A 232 -0.36 6.43 -9.38
C VAL A 232 -1.15 5.53 -8.42
N PRO A 233 -2.44 5.24 -8.67
CA PRO A 233 -3.19 4.33 -7.83
C PRO A 233 -2.59 2.93 -7.90
N TYR A 234 -2.44 2.29 -6.75
CA TYR A 234 -1.96 0.92 -6.65
C TYR A 234 -3.10 0.01 -6.23
N TYR A 235 -3.48 -0.90 -7.12
CA TYR A 235 -4.54 -1.86 -6.88
C TYR A 235 -3.97 -3.20 -6.47
N LYS A 236 -4.48 -3.76 -5.38
CA LYS A 236 -4.22 -5.18 -5.06
C LYS A 236 -4.86 -6.11 -6.10
N ASN A 237 -6.02 -5.71 -6.61
CA ASN A 237 -6.81 -6.41 -7.61
C ASN A 237 -7.16 -5.42 -8.73
N LYS A 238 -6.80 -5.73 -9.98
CA LYS A 238 -6.73 -4.75 -11.08
C LYS A 238 -8.05 -4.08 -11.42
N LYS A 239 -9.19 -4.74 -11.18
CA LYS A 239 -10.53 -4.23 -11.53
C LYS A 239 -11.23 -3.56 -10.34
N SER A 240 -10.59 -3.50 -9.17
CA SER A 240 -11.19 -2.93 -7.96
C SER A 240 -11.40 -1.41 -8.09
N PRO A 241 -12.60 -0.89 -7.83
CA PRO A 241 -12.85 0.55 -7.86
C PRO A 241 -12.29 1.27 -6.62
N ILE A 242 -11.73 0.55 -5.65
CA ILE A 242 -11.31 1.12 -4.36
C ILE A 242 -9.79 1.34 -4.34
N VAL A 243 -9.40 2.61 -4.27
CA VAL A 243 -7.99 3.01 -4.15
C VAL A 243 -7.62 3.21 -2.67
N ASP A 244 -6.95 2.21 -2.09
CA ASP A 244 -6.41 2.24 -0.73
C ASP A 244 -4.89 2.50 -0.68
N PHE A 245 -4.21 2.37 -1.83
CA PHE A 245 -2.76 2.48 -1.97
C PHE A 245 -2.39 3.30 -3.20
N CYS A 246 -1.17 3.82 -3.20
CA CYS A 246 -0.57 4.48 -4.37
C CYS A 246 0.93 4.20 -4.46
N THR A 247 1.49 4.46 -5.62
CA THR A 247 2.92 4.56 -5.87
C THR A 247 3.22 5.94 -6.46
N MET A 248 4.50 6.30 -6.51
CA MET A 248 4.97 7.53 -7.15
C MET A 248 5.95 7.18 -8.26
N HIS A 249 5.81 7.85 -9.40
CA HIS A 249 6.74 7.68 -10.51
C HIS A 249 8.14 8.18 -10.11
N PRO A 250 9.25 7.46 -10.44
CA PRO A 250 10.60 7.83 -10.00
C PRO A 250 11.02 9.26 -10.37
N TRP A 251 10.60 9.77 -11.53
CA TRP A 251 10.92 11.14 -11.96
C TRP A 251 10.17 12.20 -11.15
N ILE A 252 8.89 11.95 -10.83
CA ILE A 252 8.09 12.84 -9.98
C ILE A 252 8.67 12.84 -8.57
N ARG A 253 9.06 11.67 -8.07
CA ARG A 253 9.76 11.54 -6.79
C ARG A 253 11.05 12.36 -6.76
N ARG A 254 11.88 12.27 -7.81
CA ARG A 254 13.14 13.02 -7.90
C ARG A 254 12.92 14.53 -7.93
N MET A 255 11.95 15.00 -8.71
CA MET A 255 11.51 16.41 -8.68
C MET A 255 11.08 16.82 -7.28
N LEU A 256 10.25 16.02 -6.64
CA LEU A 256 9.70 16.33 -5.32
C LEU A 256 10.76 16.37 -4.22
N ILE A 257 11.78 15.50 -4.27
CA ILE A 257 12.93 15.55 -3.36
C ILE A 257 13.69 16.87 -3.53
N SER A 258 13.93 17.31 -4.77
CA SER A 258 14.61 18.57 -5.03
C SER A 258 13.82 19.77 -4.46
N VAL A 259 12.50 19.79 -4.67
CA VAL A 259 11.62 20.81 -4.08
C VAL A 259 11.63 20.76 -2.57
N ALA A 260 11.51 19.57 -1.98
CA ALA A 260 11.48 19.39 -0.53
C ALA A 260 12.79 19.79 0.14
N ALA A 261 13.94 19.50 -0.48
CA ALA A 261 15.25 19.91 -0.01
C ALA A 261 15.41 21.44 -0.08
N GLY A 262 15.02 22.07 -1.19
CA GLY A 262 15.09 23.53 -1.36
C GLY A 262 14.14 24.29 -0.42
N ALA A 263 13.00 23.70 -0.07
CA ALA A 263 12.04 24.26 0.88
C ALA A 263 12.35 23.91 2.35
N GLU A 264 13.45 23.21 2.63
CA GLU A 264 13.81 22.69 3.96
C GLU A 264 12.68 21.86 4.61
N PHE A 265 11.87 21.21 3.77
CA PHE A 265 10.70 20.46 4.20
C PHE A 265 11.10 19.14 4.85
N PHE A 266 12.14 18.48 4.33
CA PHE A 266 12.89 17.38 4.95
C PHE A 266 14.39 17.57 4.69
N ASP A 267 15.20 16.94 5.53
CA ASP A 267 16.64 16.85 5.32
C ASP A 267 16.98 15.62 4.46
N PHE A 268 17.84 15.81 3.46
CA PHE A 268 18.34 14.77 2.56
C PHE A 268 19.87 14.80 2.52
N ASN A 269 20.52 13.66 2.27
CA ASN A 269 21.95 13.60 1.97
C ASN A 269 22.22 14.03 0.52
N ASP A 270 23.50 14.11 0.15
CA ASP A 270 23.95 14.49 -1.19
C ASP A 270 23.45 13.54 -2.31
N LYS A 271 22.94 12.35 -1.94
CA LYS A 271 22.34 11.37 -2.86
C LYS A 271 20.82 11.52 -3.00
N GLY A 272 20.22 12.51 -2.34
CA GLY A 272 18.77 12.72 -2.30
C GLY A 272 18.03 11.67 -1.45
N GLU A 273 18.73 10.98 -0.56
CA GLU A 273 18.13 10.03 0.38
C GLU A 273 17.82 10.74 1.70
N ILE A 274 16.70 10.36 2.33
CA ILE A 274 16.29 10.89 3.63
C ILE A 274 17.33 10.51 4.69
N VAL A 275 17.66 11.47 5.57
CA VAL A 275 18.58 11.26 6.69
C VAL A 275 17.86 11.34 8.04
N ASP A 276 18.40 10.62 9.03
CA ASP A 276 17.92 10.62 10.43
C ASP A 276 18.37 11.87 11.21
N VAL A 277 19.35 12.59 10.66
CA VAL A 277 19.84 13.84 11.24
C VAL A 277 18.99 14.99 10.70
N TYR A 278 18.16 15.58 11.56
CA TYR A 278 17.41 16.78 11.21
C TYR A 278 18.24 18.00 11.59
N SER A 279 18.56 18.81 10.59
CA SER A 279 19.49 19.94 10.72
C SER A 279 18.81 21.27 10.49
N LYS A 280 17.86 21.28 9.55
CA LYS A 280 17.11 22.45 9.06
C LYS A 280 15.60 22.21 9.11
N SER A 281 15.14 20.97 8.89
CA SER A 281 13.72 20.66 8.87
C SER A 281 13.10 20.57 10.26
N ARG A 282 11.80 20.91 10.35
CA ARG A 282 10.94 20.65 11.51
C ARG A 282 10.35 19.22 11.52
N ARG A 283 10.82 18.35 10.62
CA ARG A 283 10.38 16.96 10.46
C ARG A 283 11.60 16.03 10.47
N ALA A 284 11.66 15.15 11.46
CA ALA A 284 12.65 14.11 11.59
C ALA A 284 12.14 12.81 10.99
N CYS A 285 13.05 12.03 10.42
CA CYS A 285 12.73 10.78 9.74
C CYS A 285 13.60 9.65 10.26
N LEU A 286 12.99 8.59 10.81
CA LEU A 286 13.74 7.44 11.31
C LEU A 286 14.07 6.50 10.14
N VAL A 287 15.36 6.27 9.91
CA VAL A 287 15.86 5.39 8.83
C VAL A 287 16.77 4.28 9.38
N SER A 288 16.72 3.10 8.75
CA SER A 288 17.51 1.93 9.15
C SER A 288 19.02 2.22 9.11
N GLY A 289 19.75 1.76 10.14
CA GLY A 289 21.20 1.87 10.23
C GLY A 289 21.73 3.20 10.79
N ASN A 290 20.88 4.20 11.03
CA ASN A 290 21.27 5.46 11.67
C ASN A 290 20.81 5.52 13.12
N GLN A 291 21.62 6.16 13.97
CA GLN A 291 21.44 6.22 15.43
C GLN A 291 21.15 7.65 15.94
N GLY A 292 20.53 8.53 15.14
CA GLY A 292 20.36 9.94 15.50
C GLY A 292 19.69 10.15 16.86
N PHE A 293 18.73 9.27 17.16
CA PHE A 293 17.93 9.28 18.38
C PHE A 293 18.25 8.15 19.37
N SER A 294 19.29 7.32 19.15
CA SER A 294 19.63 6.19 20.02
C SER A 294 20.66 6.58 21.10
N ASP A 295 20.68 5.84 22.22
CA ASP A 295 21.58 6.04 23.37
C ASP A 295 23.04 5.63 23.10
N ASN A 296 23.34 4.96 21.99
CA ASN A 296 24.66 4.35 21.73
C ASN A 296 25.81 5.32 21.41
N ASN A 297 25.62 6.65 21.48
CA ASN A 297 26.69 7.62 21.24
C ASN A 297 27.42 8.02 22.52
N ASN A 298 28.50 7.29 22.82
CA ASN A 298 29.57 7.64 23.78
C ASN A 298 30.49 8.79 23.29
N ASN A 299 29.99 9.71 22.47
CA ASN A 299 30.77 10.89 22.08
C ASN A 299 30.37 12.10 22.93
N ASN A 300 31.09 12.22 24.05
CA ASN A 300 31.36 13.51 24.68
C ASN A 300 31.90 14.48 23.62
N ASN A 301 31.06 15.38 23.13
CA ASN A 301 31.47 16.73 22.74
C ASN A 301 30.25 17.67 22.62
N ASN A 302 30.09 18.46 23.67
CA ASN A 302 29.66 19.85 23.71
C ASN A 302 28.29 20.26 23.10
N ASN A 303 27.27 20.29 23.98
CA ASN A 303 26.59 21.51 24.46
C ASN A 303 26.14 22.57 23.43
N ASN A 304 25.38 22.21 22.38
CA ASN A 304 24.52 23.17 21.68
C ASN A 304 23.30 22.56 20.94
N THR A 305 22.82 21.37 21.35
CA THR A 305 21.70 20.69 20.66
C THR A 305 20.31 20.97 21.26
N SER A 306 20.22 21.65 22.42
CA SER A 306 18.94 21.83 23.14
C SER A 306 17.93 22.76 22.45
N SER A 307 18.32 23.55 21.45
CA SER A 307 17.42 24.46 20.75
C SER A 307 16.69 23.86 19.53
N LYS A 308 17.19 22.75 18.97
CA LYS A 308 16.63 22.15 17.74
C LYS A 308 15.52 21.14 18.03
N GLU A 309 15.67 20.36 19.09
CA GLU A 309 14.67 19.39 19.57
C GLU A 309 13.33 20.08 19.91
N ASP A 310 13.41 21.30 20.46
CA ASP A 310 12.26 22.13 20.81
C ASP A 310 11.37 22.49 19.60
N GLU A 311 11.94 22.58 18.40
CA GLU A 311 11.24 23.02 17.19
C GLU A 311 10.61 21.88 16.39
N LEU A 312 10.93 20.63 16.73
CA LEU A 312 10.48 19.44 16.01
C LEU A 312 8.96 19.27 16.09
N VAL A 313 8.31 19.15 14.93
CA VAL A 313 6.85 18.98 14.79
C VAL A 313 6.47 17.55 14.50
N THR A 314 7.25 16.89 13.64
CA THR A 314 6.92 15.56 13.14
C THR A 314 8.13 14.65 13.31
N MET A 315 7.90 13.45 13.83
CA MET A 315 8.82 12.34 13.73
C MET A 315 8.13 11.19 12.99
N PHE A 316 8.71 10.76 11.88
CA PHE A 316 8.12 9.77 10.98
C PHE A 316 9.09 8.62 10.73
N ASN A 317 8.67 7.38 11.00
CA ASN A 317 9.45 6.19 10.71
C ASN A 317 9.33 5.82 9.23
N VAL A 318 10.43 5.93 8.50
CA VAL A 318 10.50 5.59 7.08
C VAL A 318 10.74 4.10 6.90
N ASN A 319 11.74 3.55 7.57
CA ASN A 319 12.12 2.14 7.45
C ASN A 319 12.97 1.59 8.62
N ALA A 320 13.03 2.29 9.76
CA ALA A 320 13.73 1.80 10.94
C ALA A 320 13.00 0.58 11.53
N GLN A 321 13.74 -0.52 11.71
CA GLN A 321 13.24 -1.80 12.20
C GLN A 321 13.38 -1.94 13.72
N TYR A 322 14.40 -1.32 14.31
CA TYR A 322 14.64 -1.31 15.74
C TYR A 322 14.59 0.12 16.23
N LEU A 323 13.61 0.43 17.07
CA LEU A 323 13.41 1.76 17.61
C LEU A 323 14.02 1.80 19.01
N SER A 324 15.08 2.60 19.15
CA SER A 324 15.74 2.94 20.40
C SER A 324 15.77 4.45 20.50
N PHE A 325 15.28 4.97 21.62
CA PHE A 325 15.20 6.40 21.88
C PHE A 325 16.05 6.75 23.10
N LYS A 326 16.73 7.88 23.03
CA LYS A 326 17.46 8.42 24.17
C LYS A 326 16.54 8.59 25.37
N ALA A 327 17.09 8.32 26.56
CA ALA A 327 16.41 8.64 27.80
C ALA A 327 15.93 10.11 27.78
N GLU A 328 14.69 10.34 28.20
CA GLU A 328 14.08 11.66 28.29
C GLU A 328 13.96 12.44 26.97
N LEU A 329 14.20 11.81 25.79
CA LEU A 329 14.06 12.48 24.47
C LEU A 329 12.75 13.26 24.37
N PHE A 330 11.68 12.59 24.76
CA PHE A 330 10.33 13.11 24.73
C PHE A 330 10.12 14.31 25.64
N LEU A 331 10.83 14.44 26.77
CA LEU A 331 10.76 15.63 27.63
C LEU A 331 11.33 16.89 26.94
N LYS A 332 12.22 16.71 25.96
CA LYS A 332 12.86 17.81 25.21
C LYS A 332 12.01 18.27 24.03
N LEU A 333 11.07 17.45 23.54
CA LEU A 333 10.28 17.78 22.35
C LEU A 333 9.07 18.65 22.70
N LYS A 334 9.24 19.97 22.69
CA LYS A 334 8.19 20.92 23.10
C LYS A 334 7.06 21.11 22.09
N LYS A 335 7.32 20.94 20.79
CA LYS A 335 6.36 21.25 19.71
C LYS A 335 5.88 20.04 18.92
N LEU A 336 6.15 18.81 19.41
CA LEU A 336 5.79 17.59 18.68
C LEU A 336 4.27 17.46 18.51
N VAL A 337 3.83 17.41 17.26
CA VAL A 337 2.43 17.23 16.84
C VAL A 337 2.18 15.81 16.32
N ILE A 338 3.18 15.22 15.67
CA ILE A 338 3.06 13.91 15.03
C ILE A 338 4.20 13.00 15.47
N LEU A 339 3.83 11.83 15.97
CA LEU A 339 4.71 10.73 16.28
C LEU A 339 4.22 9.47 15.54
N GLN A 340 4.73 9.27 14.33
CA GLN A 340 4.39 8.14 13.48
C GLN A 340 5.56 7.14 13.48
N LEU A 341 5.55 6.20 14.41
CA LEU A 341 6.59 5.18 14.57
C LEU A 341 6.27 3.86 13.87
N GLY A 342 4.98 3.64 13.57
CA GLY A 342 4.47 2.40 13.02
C GLY A 342 4.62 2.26 11.50
N ARG A 343 4.14 1.11 11.00
CA ARG A 343 4.24 0.70 9.59
C ARG A 343 3.28 1.48 8.69
N TRP A 344 3.80 2.39 7.87
CA TRP A 344 3.02 3.02 6.79
C TRP A 344 2.82 2.10 5.56
N GLN A 345 3.66 1.08 5.37
CA GLN A 345 3.60 0.14 4.25
C GLN A 345 2.67 -1.07 4.50
N ASN A 346 2.36 -1.81 3.43
CA ASN A 346 1.53 -3.03 3.47
C ASN A 346 2.37 -4.31 3.31
N SER A 347 3.45 -4.45 4.07
CA SER A 347 4.26 -5.66 4.07
C SER A 347 4.27 -6.30 5.46
N ALA A 348 3.85 -7.56 5.54
CA ALA A 348 3.98 -8.36 6.75
C ALA A 348 5.45 -8.70 7.06
N ARG A 349 6.35 -8.56 6.08
CA ARG A 349 7.79 -8.84 6.23
C ARG A 349 8.54 -7.69 6.90
N HIS A 350 7.93 -6.51 7.01
CA HIS A 350 8.55 -5.41 7.74
C HIS A 350 8.11 -5.48 9.19
N HIS A 351 9.06 -5.85 10.04
CA HIS A 351 8.93 -5.93 11.48
C HIS A 351 9.51 -4.68 12.11
N ILE A 352 8.80 -4.08 13.07
CA ILE A 352 9.29 -2.97 13.87
C ILE A 352 9.25 -3.41 15.32
N GLU A 353 10.36 -3.25 16.01
CA GLU A 353 10.56 -3.70 17.38
C GLU A 353 11.11 -2.58 18.25
N VAL A 354 10.66 -2.54 19.49
CA VAL A 354 11.21 -1.74 20.58
C VAL A 354 11.75 -2.70 21.64
N GLU A 355 12.71 -2.27 22.45
CA GLU A 355 13.19 -3.11 23.55
C GLU A 355 12.07 -3.40 24.56
N ASN A 356 11.35 -2.35 24.95
CA ASN A 356 10.22 -2.36 25.88
C ASN A 356 9.36 -1.09 25.67
N GLU A 357 8.28 -0.94 26.44
CA GLU A 357 7.40 0.24 26.42
C GLU A 357 7.90 1.45 27.23
N GLU A 358 9.11 1.41 27.80
CA GLU A 358 9.62 2.47 28.68
C GLU A 358 9.75 3.82 27.98
N PHE A 359 10.10 3.85 26.68
CA PHE A 359 10.18 5.09 25.91
C PHE A 359 8.84 5.84 25.84
N LEU A 360 7.71 5.15 26.05
CA LEU A 360 6.39 5.79 26.08
C LEU A 360 6.14 6.54 27.40
N LYS A 361 6.93 6.26 28.46
CA LYS A 361 6.66 6.77 29.82
C LYS A 361 6.58 8.29 29.86
N ASP A 362 7.41 8.97 29.07
CA ASP A 362 7.58 10.42 29.01
C ASP A 362 6.71 11.09 27.93
N LEU A 363 5.88 10.33 27.22
CA LEU A 363 4.99 10.90 26.19
C LEU A 363 3.99 11.91 26.72
N TRP A 364 3.68 11.85 28.03
CA TRP A 364 2.80 12.80 28.69
C TRP A 364 3.24 14.25 28.57
N ALA A 365 4.53 14.52 28.35
CA ALA A 365 5.04 15.86 28.15
C ALA A 365 4.55 16.49 26.83
N GLN A 366 4.06 15.69 25.87
CA GLN A 366 3.84 16.14 24.49
C GLN A 366 2.44 16.72 24.36
N LYS A 367 2.25 17.91 24.94
CA LYS A 367 0.95 18.57 25.02
C LYS A 367 0.37 18.95 23.66
N HIS A 368 1.19 19.06 22.61
CA HIS A 368 0.75 19.39 21.25
C HIS A 368 0.48 18.16 20.37
N LEU A 369 0.74 16.95 20.87
CA LEU A 369 0.60 15.72 20.10
C LEU A 369 -0.84 15.50 19.68
N LYS A 370 -1.06 15.38 18.36
CA LYS A 370 -2.35 15.11 17.72
C LYS A 370 -2.41 13.73 17.09
N TYR A 371 -1.30 13.22 16.59
CA TYR A 371 -1.24 11.90 15.95
C TYR A 371 -0.13 11.05 16.56
N LEU A 372 -0.53 9.94 17.16
CA LEU A 372 0.36 8.88 17.61
C LEU A 372 0.02 7.59 16.85
N SER A 373 1.02 7.01 16.19
CA SER A 373 0.88 5.71 15.57
C SER A 373 2.03 4.79 15.94
N LEU A 374 1.68 3.68 16.56
CA LEU A 374 2.55 2.57 16.94
C LEU A 374 2.22 1.33 16.09
N GLN A 375 1.51 1.52 14.97
CA GLN A 375 0.98 0.46 14.13
C GLN A 375 2.03 -0.62 13.82
N GLY A 376 1.79 -1.85 14.29
CA GLY A 376 2.62 -2.99 13.97
C GLY A 376 3.95 -3.07 14.72
N ILE A 377 4.14 -2.27 15.77
CA ILE A 377 5.30 -2.40 16.67
C ILE A 377 5.06 -3.57 17.62
N SER A 378 6.04 -4.46 17.74
CA SER A 378 6.04 -5.59 18.68
C SER A 378 6.51 -5.18 20.08
N ARG A 379 6.29 -6.05 21.07
CA ARG A 379 6.74 -5.90 22.48
C ARG A 379 6.14 -4.76 23.29
N ILE A 380 5.20 -4.00 22.74
CA ILE A 380 4.37 -3.07 23.52
C ILE A 380 3.22 -3.85 24.14
N THR A 381 3.29 -4.09 25.46
CA THR A 381 2.25 -4.87 26.18
C THR A 381 1.11 -3.99 26.70
N ALA A 382 1.42 -2.74 27.00
CA ALA A 382 0.44 -1.74 27.43
C ALA A 382 0.90 -0.32 27.06
N LEU A 383 -0.07 0.60 26.97
CA LEU A 383 0.24 2.03 27.00
C LEU A 383 0.31 2.54 28.45
N PRO A 384 1.24 3.46 28.78
CA PRO A 384 1.28 4.07 30.10
C PRO A 384 0.02 4.90 30.35
N SER A 385 -0.48 4.94 31.60
CA SER A 385 -1.63 5.77 31.97
C SER A 385 -1.41 7.26 31.68
N SER A 386 -0.14 7.69 31.69
CA SER A 386 0.31 9.04 31.38
C SER A 386 -0.08 9.51 29.97
N ILE A 387 -0.39 8.59 29.03
CA ILE A 387 -0.91 8.93 27.70
C ILE A 387 -2.19 9.77 27.76
N ALA A 388 -2.99 9.62 28.82
CA ALA A 388 -4.21 10.40 29.05
C ALA A 388 -3.94 11.91 29.18
N GLN A 389 -2.69 12.30 29.43
CA GLN A 389 -2.27 13.70 29.53
C GLN A 389 -1.98 14.35 28.17
N CYS A 390 -1.95 13.57 27.08
CA CYS A 390 -1.86 14.07 25.71
C CYS A 390 -3.24 14.58 25.26
N ILE A 391 -3.77 15.60 25.94
CA ILE A 391 -5.16 16.08 25.80
C ILE A 391 -5.55 16.56 24.39
N ASN A 392 -4.56 16.81 23.53
CA ASN A 392 -4.74 17.20 22.14
C ASN A 392 -4.72 16.04 21.15
N LEU A 393 -4.58 14.79 21.62
CA LEU A 393 -4.51 13.62 20.75
C LEU A 393 -5.84 13.43 20.01
N GLU A 394 -5.78 13.44 18.68
CA GLU A 394 -6.91 13.28 17.77
C GLU A 394 -6.92 11.88 17.14
N ILE A 395 -5.75 11.30 16.89
CA ILE A 395 -5.57 10.01 16.22
C ILE A 395 -4.61 9.14 17.02
N LEU A 396 -5.08 7.97 17.45
CA LEU A 396 -4.28 6.93 18.09
C LEU A 396 -4.41 5.63 17.27
N ASP A 397 -3.32 5.26 16.60
CA ASP A 397 -3.24 4.05 15.76
C ASP A 397 -2.31 3.02 16.40
N LEU A 398 -2.91 1.97 16.96
CA LEU A 398 -2.25 0.84 17.60
C LEU A 398 -2.46 -0.45 16.81
N ARG A 399 -2.94 -0.34 15.56
CA ARG A 399 -3.31 -1.51 14.77
C ARG A 399 -2.14 -2.46 14.62
N ALA A 400 -2.41 -3.75 14.80
CA ALA A 400 -1.42 -4.83 14.71
C ALA A 400 -0.28 -4.73 15.74
N CYS A 401 -0.47 -4.03 16.86
CA CYS A 401 0.36 -4.20 18.05
C CYS A 401 0.03 -5.56 18.69
N HIS A 402 0.60 -6.63 18.16
CA HIS A 402 0.19 -8.01 18.49
C HIS A 402 0.37 -8.39 19.96
N ASN A 403 1.27 -7.71 20.69
CA ASN A 403 1.51 -7.95 22.12
C ASN A 403 0.65 -7.08 23.04
N LEU A 404 -0.19 -6.18 22.51
CA LEU A 404 -0.96 -5.26 23.33
C LEU A 404 -2.08 -6.01 24.08
N GLU A 405 -1.97 -6.08 25.40
CA GLU A 405 -2.90 -6.80 26.29
C GLU A 405 -3.97 -5.88 26.88
N ARG A 406 -3.64 -4.61 27.11
CA ARG A 406 -4.53 -3.66 27.79
C ARG A 406 -4.34 -2.22 27.33
N LEU A 407 -5.47 -1.49 27.32
CA LEU A 407 -5.50 -0.04 27.21
C LEU A 407 -5.64 0.58 28.62
N PRO A 408 -5.05 1.75 28.88
CA PRO A 408 -5.19 2.44 30.16
C PRO A 408 -6.63 2.90 30.38
N SER A 409 -7.15 2.79 31.62
CA SER A 409 -8.49 3.25 32.00
C SER A 409 -8.71 4.75 31.74
N ASP A 410 -7.63 5.53 31.85
CA ASP A 410 -7.67 6.98 31.75
C ASP A 410 -7.72 7.47 30.30
N ILE A 411 -7.67 6.56 29.31
CA ILE A 411 -7.80 6.89 27.87
C ILE A 411 -9.09 7.68 27.58
N SER A 412 -10.12 7.48 28.40
CA SER A 412 -11.39 8.21 28.37
C SER A 412 -11.26 9.74 28.56
N SER A 413 -10.10 10.21 29.04
CA SER A 413 -9.78 11.64 29.20
C SER A 413 -9.42 12.31 27.87
N LEU A 414 -9.11 11.56 26.82
CA LEU A 414 -8.72 12.06 25.50
C LEU A 414 -9.93 12.55 24.70
N ARG A 415 -10.63 13.59 25.18
CA ARG A 415 -11.92 14.04 24.61
C ARG A 415 -11.85 14.58 23.17
N LYS A 416 -10.64 14.89 22.67
CA LYS A 416 -10.39 15.28 21.27
C LYS A 416 -10.14 14.08 20.35
N LEU A 417 -10.01 12.88 20.89
CA LEU A 417 -9.76 11.68 20.11
C LEU A 417 -10.92 11.45 19.13
N THR A 418 -10.59 11.42 17.84
CA THR A 418 -11.50 11.18 16.73
C THR A 418 -11.30 9.78 16.13
N HIS A 419 -10.08 9.24 16.22
CA HIS A 419 -9.73 7.93 15.68
C HIS A 419 -8.99 7.11 16.74
N LEU A 420 -9.54 5.94 17.04
CA LEU A 420 -8.89 4.89 17.82
C LEU A 420 -8.89 3.60 17.00
N ASP A 421 -7.71 3.12 16.63
CA ASP A 421 -7.55 1.86 15.90
C ASP A 421 -6.72 0.88 16.73
N VAL A 422 -7.38 -0.15 17.27
CA VAL A 422 -6.77 -1.29 17.98
C VAL A 422 -7.07 -2.60 17.24
N SER A 423 -7.33 -2.53 15.93
CA SER A 423 -7.57 -3.73 15.14
C SER A 423 -6.32 -4.60 15.05
N GLU A 424 -6.50 -5.93 14.97
CA GLU A 424 -5.40 -6.90 14.90
C GLU A 424 -4.49 -6.94 16.16
N CYS A 425 -4.96 -6.40 17.30
CA CYS A 425 -4.39 -6.58 18.63
C CYS A 425 -5.01 -7.81 19.29
N TYR A 426 -4.49 -9.00 18.97
CA TYR A 426 -5.15 -10.28 19.32
C TYR A 426 -5.08 -10.65 20.80
N LEU A 427 -4.18 -10.04 21.58
CA LEU A 427 -4.10 -10.22 23.04
C LEU A 427 -4.94 -9.23 23.83
N LEU A 428 -5.61 -8.27 23.18
CA LEU A 428 -6.46 -7.30 23.86
C LEU A 428 -7.78 -7.98 24.26
N GLU A 429 -7.97 -8.23 25.55
CA GLU A 429 -9.12 -9.02 26.03
C GLU A 429 -10.39 -8.18 26.27
N SER A 430 -10.25 -6.87 26.55
CA SER A 430 -11.40 -6.02 26.88
C SER A 430 -11.17 -4.54 26.60
N MET A 431 -12.28 -3.80 26.46
CA MET A 431 -12.27 -2.36 26.29
C MET A 431 -12.30 -1.63 27.66
N PRO A 432 -11.47 -0.58 27.86
CA PRO A 432 -11.37 0.11 29.14
C PRO A 432 -12.68 0.83 29.48
N LYS A 433 -13.04 0.84 30.76
CA LYS A 433 -14.22 1.55 31.27
C LYS A 433 -14.14 3.04 30.97
N GLY A 434 -15.28 3.68 30.67
CA GLY A 434 -15.33 5.12 30.46
C GLY A 434 -15.10 5.54 29.01
N LEU A 435 -14.87 4.58 28.09
CA LEU A 435 -14.63 4.86 26.68
C LEU A 435 -15.77 5.70 26.07
N GLU A 436 -17.00 5.56 26.55
CA GLU A 436 -18.18 6.35 26.17
C GLU A 436 -18.03 7.86 26.34
N LYS A 437 -17.05 8.30 27.15
CA LYS A 437 -16.73 9.71 27.37
C LYS A 437 -15.97 10.35 26.19
N LEU A 438 -15.51 9.56 25.22
CA LEU A 438 -14.85 10.02 23.99
C LEU A 438 -15.88 10.61 23.00
N SER A 439 -16.47 11.75 23.37
CA SER A 439 -17.56 12.39 22.61
C SER A 439 -17.20 12.87 21.19
N SER A 440 -15.91 12.92 20.86
CA SER A 440 -15.42 13.33 19.53
C SER A 440 -15.12 12.16 18.60
N LEU A 441 -15.25 10.92 19.08
CA LEU A 441 -14.85 9.71 18.37
C LEU A 441 -15.70 9.52 17.11
N GLN A 442 -15.03 9.32 15.98
CA GLN A 442 -15.62 9.13 14.65
C GLN A 442 -15.30 7.74 14.09
N VAL A 443 -14.11 7.22 14.41
CA VAL A 443 -13.63 5.90 13.99
C VAL A 443 -13.15 5.13 15.20
N LEU A 444 -13.77 3.97 15.45
CA LEU A 444 -13.36 3.01 16.46
C LEU A 444 -13.17 1.66 15.79
N LYS A 445 -11.95 1.12 15.80
CA LYS A 445 -11.69 -0.22 15.26
C LYS A 445 -11.02 -1.13 16.25
N GLY A 446 -11.40 -2.41 16.20
CA GLY A 446 -10.92 -3.43 17.14
C GLY A 446 -11.66 -3.40 18.48
N PHE A 447 -12.91 -2.93 18.51
CA PHE A 447 -13.73 -2.99 19.72
C PHE A 447 -13.95 -4.45 20.14
N VAL A 448 -13.47 -4.85 21.31
CA VAL A 448 -13.53 -6.23 21.76
C VAL A 448 -14.79 -6.47 22.59
N ILE A 449 -15.59 -7.45 22.16
CA ILE A 449 -16.66 -8.07 22.93
C ILE A 449 -16.10 -9.43 23.34
N GLY A 450 -15.54 -9.50 24.56
CA GLY A 450 -14.75 -10.64 25.03
C GLY A 450 -15.16 -11.10 26.43
N HIS A 451 -14.21 -11.69 27.15
CA HIS A 451 -14.41 -12.19 28.52
C HIS A 451 -14.79 -11.05 29.48
N PRO A 452 -15.61 -11.35 30.51
CA PRO A 452 -15.97 -10.36 31.53
C PRO A 452 -14.75 -9.99 32.39
N GLY A 453 -13.99 -8.99 31.95
CA GLY A 453 -13.00 -8.30 32.78
C GLY A 453 -13.66 -7.50 33.91
N LYS A 454 -12.87 -6.79 34.72
CA LYS A 454 -13.40 -5.87 35.74
C LYS A 454 -14.11 -4.68 35.07
N ASN A 455 -15.42 -4.79 34.89
CA ASN A 455 -16.34 -3.75 34.43
C ASN A 455 -15.92 -3.06 33.10
N PRO A 456 -15.77 -3.83 32.00
CA PRO A 456 -15.34 -3.30 30.72
C PRO A 456 -16.42 -2.41 30.08
N CYS A 457 -16.00 -1.53 29.15
CA CYS A 457 -16.93 -0.80 28.30
C CYS A 457 -17.73 -1.78 27.44
N LYS A 458 -19.06 -1.69 27.50
CA LYS A 458 -19.99 -2.54 26.75
C LYS A 458 -20.42 -1.86 25.47
N LEU A 459 -21.02 -2.62 24.54
CA LEU A 459 -21.52 -2.06 23.29
C LEU A 459 -22.64 -1.03 23.51
N GLY A 460 -23.41 -1.17 24.58
CA GLY A 460 -24.41 -0.17 24.94
C GLY A 460 -23.83 1.19 25.32
N ASP A 461 -22.59 1.21 25.78
CA ASP A 461 -21.90 2.46 26.09
C ASP A 461 -21.40 3.14 24.80
N VAL A 462 -21.23 2.38 23.72
CA VAL A 462 -20.87 2.88 22.38
C VAL A 462 -22.03 3.65 21.73
N ALA A 463 -23.28 3.39 22.13
CA ALA A 463 -24.46 4.15 21.66
C ALA A 463 -24.38 5.65 21.99
N TYR A 464 -23.60 6.05 23.00
CA TYR A 464 -23.38 7.45 23.34
C TYR A 464 -22.45 8.19 22.36
N PHE A 465 -21.77 7.50 21.45
CA PHE A 465 -20.89 8.12 20.46
C PHE A 465 -21.68 8.75 19.30
N LYS A 466 -22.22 9.94 19.55
CA LYS A 466 -23.04 10.69 18.58
C LYS A 466 -22.32 11.00 17.26
N LYS A 467 -20.99 10.96 17.21
CA LYS A 467 -20.20 11.26 16.00
C LYS A 467 -19.61 10.01 15.33
N LEU A 468 -19.86 8.82 15.86
CA LEU A 468 -19.25 7.59 15.35
C LEU A 468 -19.82 7.25 13.98
N ARG A 469 -18.92 7.13 13.00
CA ARG A 469 -19.24 6.80 11.60
C ARG A 469 -18.72 5.43 11.20
N LYS A 470 -17.64 4.98 11.86
CA LYS A 470 -17.02 3.69 11.58
C LYS A 470 -16.76 2.91 12.85
N LEU A 471 -17.24 1.68 12.89
CA LEU A 471 -17.06 0.73 13.98
C LEU A 471 -16.55 -0.59 13.42
N SER A 472 -15.45 -1.10 13.97
CA SER A 472 -15.03 -2.49 13.78
C SER A 472 -15.00 -3.17 15.12
N MET A 473 -15.72 -4.28 15.25
CA MET A 473 -15.77 -5.08 16.47
C MET A 473 -15.28 -6.51 16.25
N HIS A 474 -14.75 -7.09 17.32
CA HIS A 474 -14.32 -8.46 17.41
C HIS A 474 -15.07 -9.14 18.56
N ILE A 475 -15.82 -10.18 18.24
CA ILE A 475 -16.54 -11.02 19.19
C ILE A 475 -15.67 -12.26 19.42
N ALA A 476 -15.05 -12.37 20.60
CA ALA A 476 -14.17 -13.48 20.92
C ALA A 476 -14.94 -14.81 21.02
N SER A 477 -14.25 -15.94 20.82
CA SER A 477 -14.84 -17.29 20.76
C SER A 477 -15.63 -17.66 22.02
N GLU A 478 -15.20 -17.16 23.18
CA GLU A 478 -15.79 -17.44 24.50
C GLU A 478 -16.50 -16.21 25.10
N ALA A 479 -16.82 -15.21 24.28
CA ALA A 479 -17.43 -13.97 24.75
C ALA A 479 -18.84 -14.21 25.31
N SER A 480 -19.10 -13.72 26.52
CA SER A 480 -20.45 -13.64 27.07
C SER A 480 -21.10 -12.33 26.61
N VAL A 481 -21.77 -12.37 25.46
CA VAL A 481 -22.55 -11.22 24.97
C VAL A 481 -23.83 -11.10 25.78
N ALA A 482 -24.06 -9.95 26.42
CA ALA A 482 -25.26 -9.76 27.22
C ALA A 482 -26.52 -9.77 26.34
N GLU A 483 -27.64 -10.26 26.87
CA GLU A 483 -28.89 -10.30 26.12
C GLU A 483 -29.28 -8.89 25.64
N GLY A 484 -29.55 -8.75 24.33
CA GLY A 484 -29.93 -7.48 23.71
C GLY A 484 -28.76 -6.50 23.50
N GLU A 485 -27.52 -6.85 23.83
CA GLU A 485 -26.36 -5.95 23.65
C GLU A 485 -26.16 -5.55 22.19
N LEU A 486 -26.28 -6.51 21.26
CA LEU A 486 -26.18 -6.24 19.81
C LEU A 486 -27.38 -5.46 19.25
N GLN A 487 -28.53 -5.41 19.95
CA GLN A 487 -29.68 -4.59 19.51
C GLN A 487 -29.36 -3.10 19.58
N LYS A 488 -28.45 -2.70 20.47
CA LYS A 488 -28.08 -1.30 20.69
C LYS A 488 -27.31 -0.69 19.52
N LEU A 489 -26.83 -1.51 18.58
CA LEU A 489 -26.20 -1.00 17.35
C LEU A 489 -27.13 -0.12 16.52
N LYS A 490 -28.45 -0.38 16.55
CA LYS A 490 -29.43 0.45 15.86
C LYS A 490 -29.48 1.90 16.39
N GLU A 491 -29.03 2.12 17.63
CA GLU A 491 -29.02 3.43 18.29
C GLU A 491 -27.87 4.31 17.80
N ILE A 492 -26.89 3.74 17.08
CA ILE A 492 -25.74 4.48 16.54
C ILE A 492 -26.10 5.06 15.17
N GLU A 493 -26.98 6.05 15.14
CA GLU A 493 -27.62 6.56 13.91
C GLU A 493 -26.65 7.05 12.83
N ASN A 494 -25.48 7.58 13.22
CA ASN A 494 -24.48 8.13 12.29
C ASN A 494 -23.50 7.07 11.75
N LEU A 495 -23.66 5.80 12.13
CA LEU A 495 -22.77 4.73 11.71
C LEU A 495 -23.02 4.35 10.25
N SER A 496 -22.04 4.62 9.38
CA SER A 496 -22.08 4.27 7.96
C SER A 496 -21.24 3.05 7.61
N ILE A 497 -20.23 2.71 8.42
CA ILE A 497 -19.34 1.57 8.18
C ILE A 497 -19.29 0.67 9.42
N LEU A 498 -19.71 -0.57 9.26
CA LEU A 498 -19.65 -1.60 10.29
C LEU A 498 -18.79 -2.77 9.82
N THR A 499 -17.85 -3.18 10.66
CA THR A 499 -17.12 -4.43 10.50
C THR A 499 -17.36 -5.29 11.73
N MET A 500 -17.78 -6.52 11.53
CA MET A 500 -17.96 -7.50 12.60
C MET A 500 -17.07 -8.71 12.30
N SER A 501 -16.30 -9.12 13.29
CA SER A 501 -15.48 -10.31 13.21
C SER A 501 -15.79 -11.24 14.37
N TRP A 502 -15.83 -12.53 14.10
CA TRP A 502 -16.01 -13.56 15.10
C TRP A 502 -14.72 -14.35 15.28
N GLY A 503 -14.40 -14.69 16.53
CA GLY A 503 -13.36 -15.65 16.87
C GLY A 503 -13.67 -17.04 16.31
N GLU A 504 -12.71 -17.96 16.42
CA GLU A 504 -12.86 -19.33 15.95
C GLU A 504 -14.05 -20.00 16.66
N VAL A 505 -15.15 -20.19 15.93
CA VAL A 505 -16.27 -21.03 16.34
C VAL A 505 -16.01 -22.39 15.73
N THR A 506 -15.49 -23.32 16.53
CA THR A 506 -15.38 -24.72 16.14
C THR A 506 -16.80 -25.30 16.01
N LEU A 507 -17.22 -25.57 14.78
CA LEU A 507 -18.49 -26.24 14.53
C LEU A 507 -18.43 -27.67 15.06
N PRO A 508 -19.48 -28.20 15.72
CA PRO A 508 -19.48 -29.58 16.20
C PRO A 508 -19.48 -30.54 14.99
N GLY A 509 -18.31 -31.12 14.68
CA GLY A 509 -18.20 -32.15 13.64
C GLY A 509 -16.80 -32.28 13.01
N GLU A 510 -16.03 -31.20 12.95
CA GLU A 510 -14.66 -31.24 12.42
C GLU A 510 -13.65 -31.40 13.56
N LYS A 511 -13.52 -32.62 14.09
CA LYS A 511 -12.30 -32.99 14.79
C LYS A 511 -11.22 -33.21 13.73
N LEU A 512 -10.22 -32.33 13.67
CA LEU A 512 -8.91 -32.74 13.19
C LEU A 512 -8.43 -33.87 14.12
N SER A 513 -8.14 -35.02 13.53
CA SER A 513 -7.54 -36.14 14.22
C SER A 513 -6.14 -35.77 14.68
N SER A 514 -6.01 -35.28 15.91
CA SER A 514 -4.76 -35.40 16.67
C SER A 514 -5.03 -36.32 17.85
N ASN A 515 -4.64 -37.59 17.68
CA ASN A 515 -4.57 -38.56 18.75
C ASN A 515 -3.60 -38.07 19.83
N VAL A 516 -4.13 -37.68 20.99
CA VAL A 516 -3.52 -37.98 22.30
C VAL A 516 -4.66 -38.22 23.28
N GLY A 517 -4.69 -39.41 23.87
CA GLY A 517 -5.78 -39.86 24.73
C GLY A 517 -5.77 -39.25 26.14
N GLY A 518 -6.89 -39.43 26.84
CA GLY A 518 -6.95 -39.29 28.30
C GLY A 518 -8.23 -38.65 28.83
N GLY A 519 -9.16 -39.47 29.33
CA GLY A 519 -9.89 -39.20 30.58
C GLY A 519 -11.06 -38.20 30.60
N GLY A 520 -12.28 -38.74 30.49
CA GLY A 520 -13.48 -38.45 31.30
C GLY A 520 -13.77 -37.04 31.85
N GLY A 521 -14.94 -36.50 31.46
CA GLY A 521 -15.71 -35.54 32.29
C GLY A 521 -16.50 -34.48 31.52
N ALA A 522 -17.82 -34.49 31.69
CA ALA A 522 -18.78 -33.40 31.43
C ALA A 522 -19.14 -33.02 29.97
N SER A 523 -20.01 -33.83 29.34
CA SER A 523 -20.84 -33.45 28.20
C SER A 523 -22.08 -32.65 28.65
N SER A 524 -21.96 -31.33 28.81
CA SER A 524 -23.16 -30.45 28.86
C SER A 524 -22.97 -28.97 28.46
N SER A 525 -21.75 -28.49 28.14
CA SER A 525 -21.55 -27.09 27.72
C SER A 525 -21.84 -26.83 26.24
N SER A 526 -21.61 -27.80 25.35
CA SER A 526 -21.64 -27.60 23.89
C SER A 526 -23.00 -27.22 23.31
N ARG A 527 -24.11 -27.75 23.84
CA ARG A 527 -25.46 -27.37 23.38
C ARG A 527 -25.87 -25.97 23.83
N LYS A 528 -25.27 -25.43 24.90
CA LYS A 528 -25.61 -24.09 25.42
C LYS A 528 -24.93 -23.00 24.59
N GLU A 529 -23.71 -23.24 24.12
CA GLU A 529 -22.92 -22.29 23.31
C GLU A 529 -23.54 -22.07 21.91
N ASP A 530 -23.93 -23.14 21.21
CA ASP A 530 -24.63 -23.06 19.91
C ASP A 530 -25.98 -22.33 20.00
N VAL A 531 -26.72 -22.57 21.09
CA VAL A 531 -28.00 -21.92 21.36
C VAL A 531 -27.79 -20.45 21.69
N GLN A 532 -26.76 -20.10 22.47
CA GLN A 532 -26.47 -18.72 22.85
C GLN A 532 -26.04 -17.86 21.64
N LEU A 533 -25.16 -18.35 20.77
CA LEU A 533 -24.74 -17.65 19.55
C LEU A 533 -25.93 -17.43 18.59
N THR A 534 -26.77 -18.46 18.42
CA THR A 534 -27.98 -18.38 17.61
C THR A 534 -29.01 -17.40 18.18
N LEU A 535 -29.19 -17.36 19.51
CA LEU A 535 -30.07 -16.39 20.20
C LEU A 535 -29.53 -14.96 20.10
N THR A 536 -28.21 -14.79 20.19
CA THR A 536 -27.55 -13.49 20.09
C THR A 536 -27.72 -12.88 18.69
N MET A 537 -27.68 -13.71 17.63
CA MET A 537 -27.90 -13.24 16.24
C MET A 537 -29.35 -12.97 15.88
N LYS A 538 -30.32 -13.72 16.44
CA LYS A 538 -31.76 -13.44 16.27
C LYS A 538 -32.17 -12.06 16.78
N ARG A 539 -31.31 -11.41 17.57
CA ARG A 539 -31.53 -10.09 18.14
C ARG A 539 -30.53 -9.06 17.60
N LEU A 540 -29.85 -9.33 16.49
CA LEU A 540 -29.02 -8.31 15.84
C LEU A 540 -29.91 -7.21 15.25
N SER A 541 -29.49 -5.96 15.33
CA SER A 541 -30.16 -4.85 14.66
C SER A 541 -29.11 -3.91 14.11
N PHE A 542 -29.29 -3.48 12.86
CA PHE A 542 -28.30 -2.64 12.20
C PHE A 542 -28.66 -1.16 12.30
N PRO A 543 -27.67 -0.27 12.28
CA PRO A 543 -27.91 1.16 12.15
C PRO A 543 -28.61 1.49 10.83
N PRO A 544 -29.51 2.49 10.80
CA PRO A 544 -30.33 2.80 9.64
C PRO A 544 -29.57 3.41 8.46
N ASN A 545 -28.41 4.04 8.72
CA ASN A 545 -27.60 4.73 7.72
C ASN A 545 -26.37 3.92 7.26
N LEU A 546 -26.42 2.59 7.41
CA LEU A 546 -25.29 1.73 7.12
C LEU A 546 -25.06 1.61 5.59
N GLU A 547 -23.92 2.13 5.12
CA GLU A 547 -23.51 2.10 3.71
C GLU A 547 -22.55 0.94 3.42
N LYS A 548 -21.79 0.49 4.42
CA LYS A 548 -20.84 -0.61 4.29
C LYS A 548 -20.91 -1.58 5.46
N LEU A 549 -20.99 -2.87 5.13
CA LEU A 549 -20.95 -3.98 6.07
C LEU A 549 -19.85 -4.97 5.68
N ASP A 550 -18.96 -5.29 6.63
CA ASP A 550 -17.89 -6.28 6.47
C ASP A 550 -18.01 -7.35 7.56
N LEU A 551 -18.45 -8.54 7.18
CA LEU A 551 -18.62 -9.71 8.05
C LEU A 551 -17.43 -10.65 7.88
N ARG A 552 -16.75 -10.99 8.98
CA ARG A 552 -15.55 -11.84 8.96
C ARG A 552 -15.68 -13.03 9.89
N CYS A 553 -15.49 -14.23 9.36
CA CYS A 553 -15.69 -15.49 10.07
C CYS A 553 -17.13 -15.64 10.59
N PHE A 554 -18.12 -15.21 9.79
CA PHE A 554 -19.52 -15.24 10.19
C PHE A 554 -19.94 -16.68 10.57
N PRO A 555 -20.48 -16.94 11.78
CA PRO A 555 -20.51 -18.29 12.34
C PRO A 555 -21.66 -19.17 11.83
N HIS A 556 -22.63 -18.62 11.09
CA HIS A 556 -23.79 -19.38 10.64
C HIS A 556 -23.72 -19.75 9.17
N ARG A 557 -24.26 -20.93 8.85
CA ARG A 557 -24.38 -21.44 7.48
C ARG A 557 -25.35 -20.60 6.63
N MET A 558 -26.37 -20.00 7.24
CA MET A 558 -27.39 -19.19 6.58
C MET A 558 -27.39 -17.76 7.12
N LEU A 559 -27.74 -16.80 6.25
CA LEU A 559 -27.97 -15.42 6.68
C LEU A 559 -29.25 -15.31 7.51
N PRO A 560 -29.20 -14.71 8.71
CA PRO A 560 -30.37 -14.47 9.53
C PRO A 560 -31.28 -13.40 8.92
N GLU A 561 -32.55 -13.34 9.32
CA GLU A 561 -33.54 -12.40 8.76
C GLU A 561 -33.14 -10.93 8.92
N GLN A 562 -32.33 -10.63 9.94
CA GLN A 562 -31.77 -9.33 10.24
C GLN A 562 -30.87 -8.83 9.10
N LEU A 563 -30.21 -9.74 8.37
CA LEU A 563 -29.29 -9.45 7.25
C LEU A 563 -29.99 -9.42 5.88
N ARG A 564 -31.29 -9.11 5.83
CA ARG A 564 -32.07 -8.96 4.59
C ARG A 564 -31.96 -7.54 3.99
N PRO A 565 -32.17 -7.38 2.67
CA PRO A 565 -32.18 -6.08 1.99
C PRO A 565 -33.12 -5.05 2.64
N SER A 566 -34.29 -5.50 3.13
CA SER A 566 -35.27 -4.63 3.79
C SER A 566 -34.76 -3.93 5.04
N ASN A 567 -33.76 -4.50 5.72
CA ASN A 567 -33.20 -3.95 6.94
C ASN A 567 -31.94 -3.11 6.69
N LEU A 568 -31.46 -3.09 5.44
CA LEU A 568 -30.15 -2.56 5.03
C LEU A 568 -30.28 -1.74 3.75
N GLU A 569 -31.29 -0.86 3.70
CA GLU A 569 -31.73 -0.19 2.47
C GLU A 569 -30.68 0.75 1.86
N LYS A 570 -29.80 1.31 2.69
CA LYS A 570 -28.72 2.21 2.24
C LYS A 570 -27.40 1.49 1.96
N LEU A 571 -27.37 0.16 2.07
CA LEU A 571 -26.13 -0.60 1.96
C LEU A 571 -25.62 -0.63 0.52
N LYS A 572 -24.44 -0.04 0.31
CA LYS A 572 -23.74 0.00 -0.99
C LYS A 572 -22.62 -1.01 -1.11
N GLN A 573 -22.01 -1.41 0.02
CA GLN A 573 -20.89 -2.35 0.03
C GLN A 573 -21.14 -3.48 1.03
N LEU A 574 -21.12 -4.72 0.55
CA LEU A 574 -21.28 -5.92 1.37
C LEU A 574 -20.08 -6.85 1.21
N TYR A 575 -19.31 -7.02 2.27
CA TYR A 575 -18.15 -7.91 2.31
C TYR A 575 -18.43 -9.07 3.26
N ILE A 576 -18.16 -10.29 2.81
CA ILE A 576 -18.29 -11.50 3.62
C ILE A 576 -17.02 -12.33 3.42
N ARG A 577 -16.33 -12.65 4.51
CA ARG A 577 -15.00 -13.28 4.47
C ARG A 577 -14.88 -14.38 5.51
N GLY A 578 -14.61 -15.61 5.09
CA GLY A 578 -14.48 -16.74 6.02
C GLY A 578 -15.78 -17.12 6.73
N GLY A 579 -15.78 -18.29 7.36
CA GLY A 579 -16.94 -18.87 8.03
C GLY A 579 -17.71 -19.87 7.14
N PRO A 580 -18.65 -20.63 7.73
CA PRO A 580 -19.36 -21.73 7.07
C PRO A 580 -20.53 -21.33 6.17
N LEU A 581 -20.64 -20.07 5.75
CA LEU A 581 -21.79 -19.59 4.99
C LEU A 581 -21.98 -20.39 3.69
N GLU A 582 -23.17 -20.96 3.51
CA GLU A 582 -23.52 -21.85 2.40
C GLU A 582 -24.31 -21.15 1.29
N SER A 583 -25.09 -20.11 1.63
CA SER A 583 -25.93 -19.37 0.67
C SER A 583 -26.09 -17.90 1.05
N LEU A 584 -26.19 -17.04 0.03
CA LEU A 584 -26.56 -15.62 0.15
C LEU A 584 -28.06 -15.36 -0.10
N VAL A 585 -28.78 -16.39 -0.57
CA VAL A 585 -30.13 -16.24 -1.09
C VAL A 585 -31.16 -16.28 0.03
N PHE A 586 -32.09 -15.32 0.02
CA PHE A 586 -33.28 -15.34 0.86
C PHE A 586 -34.43 -16.02 0.11
N SER A 587 -35.12 -16.96 0.75
CA SER A 587 -36.31 -17.59 0.17
C SER A 587 -37.39 -16.53 -0.10
N GLU A 588 -37.72 -16.37 -1.38
CA GLU A 588 -38.76 -15.66 -2.17
C GLU A 588 -39.92 -14.85 -1.53
N GLN A 589 -39.96 -14.62 -0.23
CA GLN A 589 -41.17 -14.13 0.44
C GLN A 589 -41.30 -12.60 0.46
N ASN A 590 -40.23 -11.84 0.16
CA ASN A 590 -40.27 -10.38 0.10
C ASN A 590 -39.46 -9.89 -1.10
N ASN A 591 -40.15 -9.38 -2.10
CA ASN A 591 -39.69 -8.97 -3.43
C ASN A 591 -38.65 -7.81 -3.47
N LYS A 592 -37.98 -7.50 -2.35
CA LYS A 592 -37.04 -6.38 -2.20
C LYS A 592 -35.61 -6.85 -2.43
N LYS A 593 -34.93 -6.23 -3.39
CA LYS A 593 -33.57 -6.55 -3.86
C LYS A 593 -32.51 -5.71 -3.15
N TRP A 594 -31.24 -6.08 -3.29
CA TRP A 594 -30.12 -5.31 -2.72
C TRP A 594 -29.81 -4.05 -3.54
N GLU A 595 -29.53 -2.95 -2.84
CA GLU A 595 -28.96 -1.72 -3.38
C GLU A 595 -27.42 -1.72 -3.43
N VAL A 596 -26.83 -2.91 -3.25
CA VAL A 596 -25.39 -3.12 -3.14
C VAL A 596 -24.72 -2.98 -4.51
N GLU A 597 -23.70 -2.14 -4.55
CA GLU A 597 -22.87 -1.84 -5.72
C GLU A 597 -21.58 -2.68 -5.71
N ILE A 598 -21.03 -2.97 -4.53
CA ILE A 598 -19.76 -3.71 -4.37
C ILE A 598 -19.98 -4.92 -3.47
N LEU A 599 -19.85 -6.12 -4.04
CA LEU A 599 -19.96 -7.40 -3.33
C LEU A 599 -18.61 -8.11 -3.34
N LEU A 600 -18.11 -8.45 -2.14
CA LEU A 600 -16.83 -9.12 -1.99
C LEU A 600 -16.98 -10.35 -1.10
N LEU A 601 -16.64 -11.50 -1.66
CA LEU A 601 -16.79 -12.82 -1.06
C LEU A 601 -15.43 -13.50 -1.05
N LYS A 602 -14.90 -13.80 0.13
CA LYS A 602 -13.56 -14.41 0.24
C LYS A 602 -13.51 -15.56 1.22
N TYR A 603 -12.80 -16.63 0.87
CA TYR A 603 -12.52 -17.74 1.78
C TYR A 603 -13.80 -18.43 2.31
N LEU A 604 -14.85 -18.50 1.49
CA LEU A 604 -16.14 -19.13 1.85
C LEU A 604 -16.25 -20.49 1.17
N ASN A 605 -15.76 -21.53 1.85
CA ASN A 605 -15.60 -22.86 1.26
C ASN A 605 -16.93 -23.57 0.98
N ASN A 606 -17.99 -23.25 1.71
CA ASN A 606 -19.27 -23.94 1.57
C ASN A 606 -20.26 -23.18 0.66
N LEU A 607 -19.86 -22.01 0.18
CA LEU A 607 -20.75 -21.07 -0.48
C LEU A 607 -21.09 -21.51 -1.91
N LYS A 608 -22.39 -21.65 -2.18
CA LYS A 608 -22.93 -21.94 -3.50
C LYS A 608 -23.56 -20.68 -4.08
N ILE A 609 -23.15 -20.28 -5.29
CA ILE A 609 -23.66 -19.09 -5.98
C ILE A 609 -23.96 -19.44 -7.44
N GLY A 610 -25.16 -19.14 -7.89
CA GLY A 610 -25.53 -19.13 -9.31
C GLY A 610 -25.59 -17.71 -9.87
N GLY A 611 -25.06 -17.49 -11.07
CA GLY A 611 -24.98 -16.16 -11.70
C GLY A 611 -26.35 -15.49 -11.93
N SER A 612 -27.34 -16.25 -12.41
CA SER A 612 -28.70 -15.73 -12.66
C SER A 612 -29.38 -15.24 -11.38
N LYS A 613 -29.26 -16.00 -10.28
CA LYS A 613 -29.80 -15.60 -8.98
C LYS A 613 -29.05 -14.41 -8.39
N LEU A 614 -27.73 -14.34 -8.60
CA LEU A 614 -26.93 -13.21 -8.16
C LEU A 614 -27.37 -11.90 -8.84
N GLN A 615 -27.63 -11.93 -10.15
CA GLN A 615 -28.15 -10.78 -10.89
C GLN A 615 -29.55 -10.37 -10.42
N GLU A 616 -30.40 -11.35 -10.13
CA GLU A 616 -31.75 -11.09 -9.63
C GLU A 616 -31.72 -10.40 -8.26
N ASP A 617 -30.88 -10.86 -7.35
CA ASP A 617 -30.78 -10.40 -5.97
C ASP A 617 -29.97 -9.08 -5.84
N PHE A 618 -28.97 -8.87 -6.71
CA PHE A 618 -28.04 -7.73 -6.69
C PHE A 618 -28.04 -6.95 -8.03
N PRO A 619 -29.16 -6.32 -8.43
CA PRO A 619 -29.29 -5.69 -9.75
C PRO A 619 -28.35 -4.49 -9.99
N HIS A 620 -27.91 -3.81 -8.92
CA HIS A 620 -27.09 -2.60 -8.98
C HIS A 620 -25.58 -2.87 -8.86
N LEU A 621 -25.16 -4.13 -8.93
CA LEU A 621 -23.76 -4.51 -8.77
C LEU A 621 -22.89 -3.91 -9.88
N ILE A 622 -21.83 -3.20 -9.48
CA ILE A 622 -20.80 -2.64 -10.38
C ILE A 622 -19.48 -3.38 -10.25
N TYR A 623 -19.21 -3.99 -9.09
CA TYR A 623 -18.01 -4.77 -8.84
C TYR A 623 -18.32 -6.01 -8.01
N PHE A 624 -17.82 -7.16 -8.48
CA PHE A 624 -17.92 -8.44 -7.82
C PHE A 624 -16.54 -9.07 -7.70
N GLU A 625 -16.21 -9.52 -6.51
CA GLU A 625 -14.99 -10.29 -6.28
C GLU A 625 -15.29 -11.54 -5.45
N LYS A 626 -14.92 -12.69 -6.00
CA LYS A 626 -14.96 -13.99 -5.34
C LYS A 626 -13.55 -14.56 -5.29
N VAL A 627 -13.02 -14.81 -4.09
CA VAL A 627 -11.66 -15.35 -3.91
C VAL A 627 -11.70 -16.58 -3.03
N ARG A 628 -11.18 -17.71 -3.52
CA ARG A 628 -11.07 -18.98 -2.78
C ARG A 628 -12.40 -19.38 -2.10
N CYS A 629 -13.48 -19.42 -2.89
CA CYS A 629 -14.77 -19.92 -2.43
C CYS A 629 -15.04 -21.27 -3.11
N ASN A 630 -15.49 -22.28 -2.35
CA ASN A 630 -15.77 -23.63 -2.83
C ASN A 630 -14.65 -24.30 -3.66
N TYR A 631 -13.37 -23.95 -3.40
CA TYR A 631 -12.21 -24.38 -4.21
C TYR A 631 -12.31 -24.03 -5.71
N GLU A 632 -13.26 -23.18 -6.09
CA GLU A 632 -13.45 -22.72 -7.46
C GLU A 632 -12.45 -21.61 -7.80
N LYS A 633 -12.32 -21.32 -9.11
CA LYS A 633 -11.48 -20.23 -9.60
C LYS A 633 -11.92 -18.89 -8.99
N ASN A 634 -10.94 -18.03 -8.73
CA ASN A 634 -11.23 -16.67 -8.34
C ASN A 634 -11.94 -15.95 -9.49
N VAL A 635 -12.96 -15.18 -9.17
CA VAL A 635 -13.72 -14.38 -10.12
C VAL A 635 -13.55 -12.92 -9.72
N GLU A 636 -13.16 -12.09 -10.67
CA GLU A 636 -13.07 -10.65 -10.52
C GLU A 636 -13.78 -10.00 -11.70
N TRP A 637 -14.85 -9.28 -11.41
CA TRP A 637 -15.74 -8.69 -12.39
C TRP A 637 -16.00 -7.23 -12.08
N ASN A 638 -15.91 -6.39 -13.11
CA ASN A 638 -16.28 -4.99 -13.08
C ASN A 638 -17.20 -4.71 -14.27
N LYS A 639 -18.37 -4.14 -13.99
CA LYS A 639 -19.43 -3.93 -14.97
C LYS A 639 -18.99 -3.12 -16.19
N GLU A 640 -18.13 -2.12 -16.00
CA GLU A 640 -17.65 -1.26 -17.08
C GLU A 640 -16.55 -1.93 -17.90
N ALA A 641 -15.72 -2.77 -17.27
CA ALA A 641 -14.58 -3.41 -17.93
C ALA A 641 -14.92 -4.73 -18.62
N ASP A 642 -15.97 -5.43 -18.19
CA ASP A 642 -16.27 -6.82 -18.57
C ASP A 642 -17.58 -6.99 -19.36
N GLU A 643 -18.02 -6.02 -20.16
CA GLU A 643 -19.21 -6.15 -21.04
C GLU A 643 -20.53 -6.56 -20.32
N GLY A 644 -20.66 -6.27 -19.01
CA GLY A 644 -21.91 -6.49 -18.26
C GLY A 644 -22.09 -7.91 -17.66
N TRP A 645 -23.34 -8.31 -17.45
CA TRP A 645 -23.71 -9.50 -16.65
C TRP A 645 -23.42 -10.84 -17.33
N ASP A 646 -23.39 -10.89 -18.66
CA ASP A 646 -23.14 -12.12 -19.41
C ASP A 646 -21.72 -12.65 -19.18
N ALA A 647 -20.75 -11.75 -19.05
CA ALA A 647 -19.37 -12.11 -18.71
C ALA A 647 -19.28 -12.69 -17.29
N LEU A 648 -19.95 -12.08 -16.29
CA LEU A 648 -19.97 -12.61 -14.93
C LEU A 648 -20.64 -13.98 -14.87
N THR A 649 -21.77 -14.13 -15.57
CA THR A 649 -22.50 -15.40 -15.62
C THR A 649 -21.66 -16.50 -16.25
N SER A 650 -20.96 -16.19 -17.34
CA SER A 650 -20.02 -17.12 -18.00
C SER A 650 -18.84 -17.49 -17.09
N GLN A 651 -18.27 -16.52 -16.36
CA GLN A 651 -17.18 -16.78 -15.39
C GLN A 651 -17.63 -17.67 -14.22
N LEU A 652 -18.90 -17.60 -13.83
CA LEU A 652 -19.48 -18.46 -12.79
C LEU A 652 -19.92 -19.84 -13.31
N LEU A 653 -20.20 -19.99 -14.61
CA LEU A 653 -20.62 -21.24 -15.25
C LEU A 653 -19.47 -22.09 -15.77
N ASN A 654 -18.35 -21.48 -16.17
CA ASN A 654 -17.16 -22.17 -16.68
C ASN A 654 -16.47 -22.95 -15.54
N LYS A 655 -16.97 -24.17 -15.31
CA LYS A 655 -16.44 -25.19 -14.39
C LYS A 655 -15.17 -25.83 -14.94
#